data_AF-A0A2E7VHM6-F1
#
_entry.id   AF-A0A2E7VHM6-F1
#
_cell.length_a   1.000
_cell.length_b   1.000
_cell.length_c   1.000
_cell.angle_alpha   90.00
_cell.angle_beta   90.00
_cell.angle_gamma   90.00
#
_symmetry.space_group_name_H-M   'P 1'
#
loop_
_entity.id
_entity.type
_entity.pdbx_description
1 polymer ?
#
loop_
_entity_poly.entity_id
_entity_poly.type
_entity_poly.pdbx_seq_one_letter_code
_entity_poly.pdbx_strand_id
1 'polypeptide(L)'
;MKYITSRLFALTLMGAMLQTNALLGQGAPPDSIPTGVVPPPPSPAIAATDSTKSVSDPFAPAPVATPAASKSPTQSLDDGLLAHYPFNGDAKDTSGNNHHGTIQGAILAEDRFNQSNMAYFFDGKDDYIDFGNSSDFNALPLSVSVWFKSNGKTGKSGIVSKYRAAAWNGWQVMEHKGKIVPWYLRSYNNRIIGNYGESKAFETVIENTESWNHLVCVFDENAGNLYLNGTLMDTKEWTGSSGTPTSGHHLFVGKYSGAQDGFYYGNIDEIRIYGRALNTEEIVALRDLDENMVNLHAGLIAHYPYSGDAEDHSGNGNHGTVNGATLTEDRFGMTDSAYAFDGEDDHVFADVENWTGDYTLSLWAKADETAQQRFCSVINGYDKTPGSKNTCQIHTSGGLFPTYQFFSSNAESFATVRLEWQHLAITVNKHLIRFYENGRQVYVQELEGGDANQFSHLIMGRNRHGNRHFAGLIDDVYVYDRALNPAEIERLHDGGIEDSDGDGLTDDYEIGYGRYAAIKGDFDWAGANADAQQRGGHIATITSEAEWHAVKEVLGTIPHGYYLGGTDEKTEGVWEWITGEIWKFTKWAPGEPNNLPRSQYGDEDHAQTWTATSDGNRLWNDIYSKKNPWSKGYILEYGYYTDPTKADSDGDGADDGVEVAAGTDPNNPLSRPAPENDAPGSSPGEAPVVFQEKIDELENEVANLRDQVEQRDASIAALEKDLQASEANAEQLKVSLASSENRVAELEKALQEAQAQIVSLEEQLDDRDTHIAYLESEVVQRRYSQQQAQEEADELARLASVPFVNGWCYLPEQGWLWTDASVYPYVYRSETKSWCYYQQGTLPRLVFDDSSKQWETWDIEEEVEEVESSEELASK
;
A
#
# COMPACT_ATOMS: atom_id res chain seq x y z
N MET A 1 27.18 29.56 62.80
CA MET A 1 27.08 29.19 64.23
C MET A 1 26.79 27.69 64.29
N LYS A 2 27.72 26.84 64.79
CA LYS A 2 27.69 25.34 64.77
C LYS A 2 27.64 24.74 63.33
N TYR A 3 28.65 24.00 62.84
CA TYR A 3 29.04 22.60 63.18
C TYR A 3 27.85 21.62 63.06
N ILE A 4 27.80 20.67 62.12
CA ILE A 4 28.75 19.57 61.75
C ILE A 4 28.93 18.55 62.88
N THR A 5 28.46 17.32 62.66
CA THR A 5 28.67 16.00 63.34
C THR A 5 27.36 15.16 63.20
N SER A 6 27.30 13.81 63.27
CA SER A 6 28.33 12.76 63.23
C SER A 6 27.74 11.36 62.90
N ARG A 7 28.47 10.58 62.11
CA ARG A 7 28.89 9.17 62.31
C ARG A 7 28.06 8.15 63.15
N LEU A 8 27.99 6.94 62.57
CA LEU A 8 28.16 5.57 63.16
C LEU A 8 26.99 4.82 63.86
N PHE A 9 26.54 3.73 63.20
CA PHE A 9 26.40 2.29 63.60
C PHE A 9 25.29 1.69 62.70
N ALA A 10 25.50 0.69 61.82
CA ALA A 10 25.92 -0.72 62.02
C ALA A 10 24.86 -1.57 62.76
N LEU A 11 24.47 -2.80 62.36
CA LEU A 11 25.00 -3.72 61.32
C LEU A 11 23.90 -4.72 60.85
N THR A 12 24.28 -5.68 59.99
CA THR A 12 23.54 -6.85 59.42
C THR A 12 22.59 -6.55 58.25
N LEU A 13 22.52 -7.36 57.19
CA LEU A 13 23.17 -8.67 56.91
C LEU A 13 23.77 -8.74 55.47
N MET A 14 24.61 -9.76 55.20
CA MET A 14 25.20 -10.10 53.88
C MET A 14 24.13 -10.63 52.90
N GLY A 15 24.32 -10.74 51.57
CA GLY A 15 25.43 -10.50 50.63
C GLY A 15 24.95 -10.83 49.20
N ALA A 16 25.72 -10.79 48.10
CA ALA A 16 27.16 -10.61 47.90
C ALA A 16 27.49 -10.14 46.45
N MET A 17 28.79 -10.14 46.10
CA MET A 17 29.41 -9.87 44.78
C MET A 17 29.43 -8.42 44.25
N LEU A 18 30.65 -7.86 44.26
CA LEU A 18 31.08 -6.71 43.45
C LEU A 18 32.63 -6.75 43.35
N GLN A 19 33.16 -6.03 42.37
CA GLN A 19 34.57 -5.64 42.14
C GLN A 19 35.52 -6.59 41.40
N THR A 20 35.88 -6.11 40.20
CA THR A 20 37.07 -6.40 39.41
C THR A 20 38.32 -5.63 39.92
N ASN A 21 39.48 -5.95 39.32
CA ASN A 21 40.71 -5.15 39.22
C ASN A 21 41.78 -5.14 40.34
N ALA A 22 42.78 -6.00 40.11
CA ALA A 22 44.17 -5.64 39.75
C ALA A 22 45.23 -5.29 40.82
N LEU A 23 46.42 -5.93 40.69
CA LEU A 23 47.72 -5.37 41.12
C LEU A 23 48.95 -6.06 40.45
N LEU A 24 49.53 -5.37 39.46
CA LEU A 24 50.97 -5.12 39.15
C LEU A 24 52.04 -6.25 38.98
N GLY A 25 52.94 -6.07 37.99
CA GLY A 25 54.10 -6.97 37.78
C GLY A 25 55.14 -6.69 36.65
N GLN A 26 55.60 -5.43 36.46
CA GLN A 26 56.84 -4.97 35.73
C GLN A 26 57.34 -5.61 34.40
N GLY A 27 57.76 -4.78 33.43
CA GLY A 27 58.81 -5.14 32.44
C GLY A 27 58.77 -4.45 31.05
N ALA A 28 59.91 -3.89 30.62
CA ALA A 28 60.21 -3.35 29.26
C ALA A 28 61.73 -3.57 28.99
N PRO A 29 62.30 -3.55 27.76
CA PRO A 29 61.98 -2.71 26.58
C PRO A 29 61.95 -3.51 25.22
N PRO A 30 62.09 -2.94 24.00
CA PRO A 30 61.74 -3.59 22.72
C PRO A 30 62.91 -4.17 21.90
N ASP A 31 62.63 -4.92 20.80
CA ASP A 31 63.19 -4.70 19.44
C ASP A 31 62.81 -5.77 18.37
N SER A 32 62.80 -5.34 17.10
CA SER A 32 63.11 -6.10 15.85
C SER A 32 62.11 -7.08 15.14
N ILE A 33 62.34 -7.22 13.83
CA ILE A 33 61.79 -8.12 12.77
C ILE A 33 63.02 -8.61 11.92
N PRO A 34 62.97 -9.51 10.89
CA PRO A 34 61.94 -10.43 10.34
C PRO A 34 62.48 -11.86 9.94
N THR A 35 61.82 -12.57 9.00
CA THR A 35 62.22 -13.77 8.19
C THR A 35 62.09 -15.19 8.80
N GLY A 36 61.81 -16.29 8.06
CA GLY A 36 61.34 -16.44 6.66
C GLY A 36 61.52 -17.85 6.00
N VAL A 37 60.83 -18.10 4.86
CA VAL A 37 61.18 -19.00 3.72
C VAL A 37 60.92 -20.55 3.74
N VAL A 38 59.73 -20.92 3.20
CA VAL A 38 59.32 -21.99 2.24
C VAL A 38 60.43 -22.75 1.44
N PRO A 39 60.41 -24.12 1.25
CA PRO A 39 59.90 -24.73 -0.03
C PRO A 39 59.32 -26.20 -0.01
N PRO A 40 58.62 -26.64 -1.09
CA PRO A 40 58.03 -28.00 -1.33
C PRO A 40 58.96 -28.86 -2.27
N PRO A 41 58.56 -29.91 -3.06
CA PRO A 41 57.28 -30.64 -3.36
C PRO A 41 57.42 -32.20 -3.18
N PRO A 42 56.70 -33.18 -3.82
CA PRO A 42 55.65 -33.18 -4.87
C PRO A 42 54.44 -34.16 -4.66
N SER A 43 54.17 -35.09 -5.59
CA SER A 43 52.99 -35.99 -5.76
C SER A 43 53.42 -37.27 -6.54
N PRO A 44 52.58 -38.28 -6.90
CA PRO A 44 51.10 -38.45 -6.86
C PRO A 44 50.68 -39.80 -6.18
N ALA A 45 49.51 -40.47 -6.35
CA ALA A 45 48.36 -40.34 -7.27
C ALA A 45 47.03 -40.97 -6.75
N ILE A 46 45.91 -40.41 -7.24
CA ILE A 46 44.60 -40.99 -7.62
C ILE A 46 44.09 -42.29 -6.94
N ALA A 47 43.01 -42.14 -6.17
CA ALA A 47 41.76 -42.93 -6.25
C ALA A 47 40.60 -42.06 -5.71
N ALA A 48 39.35 -42.29 -6.13
CA ALA A 48 38.23 -41.38 -5.83
C ALA A 48 36.99 -42.10 -5.26
N THR A 49 36.29 -41.44 -4.33
CA THR A 49 34.84 -41.55 -4.09
C THR A 49 34.30 -40.17 -3.74
N ASP A 50 33.08 -39.88 -4.17
CA ASP A 50 32.47 -38.55 -4.11
C ASP A 50 31.75 -38.29 -2.77
N SER A 51 31.79 -37.04 -2.30
CA SER A 51 30.99 -36.56 -1.16
C SER A 51 31.00 -35.02 -1.10
N THR A 52 30.10 -34.39 -1.86
CA THR A 52 29.89 -32.94 -1.81
C THR A 52 28.65 -32.59 -0.99
N LYS A 53 28.84 -32.26 0.29
CA LYS A 53 27.84 -31.48 1.04
C LYS A 53 27.83 -30.05 0.50
N SER A 54 26.74 -29.63 -0.11
CA SER A 54 26.46 -28.21 -0.31
C SER A 54 26.20 -27.53 1.04
N VAL A 55 26.60 -26.27 1.14
CA VAL A 55 26.18 -25.34 2.20
C VAL A 55 25.02 -24.52 1.63
N SER A 56 24.03 -24.20 2.47
CA SER A 56 22.98 -23.22 2.18
C SER A 56 22.67 -22.42 3.43
N ASP A 57 22.30 -21.15 3.27
CA ASP A 57 22.34 -20.13 4.33
C ASP A 57 21.10 -20.10 5.26
N PRO A 58 21.24 -19.58 6.49
CA PRO A 58 20.17 -19.53 7.49
C PRO A 58 19.36 -18.23 7.42
N PHE A 59 18.79 -17.89 6.25
CA PHE A 59 17.90 -16.74 6.07
C PHE A 59 16.70 -17.08 5.17
N ALA A 60 15.66 -17.63 5.78
CA ALA A 60 14.32 -17.73 5.21
C ALA A 60 13.30 -17.52 6.35
N PRO A 61 12.37 -16.55 6.26
CA PRO A 61 11.33 -16.36 7.28
C PRO A 61 10.26 -17.46 7.15
N ALA A 62 9.95 -18.13 8.25
CA ALA A 62 8.75 -18.98 8.35
C ALA A 62 7.50 -18.10 8.61
N PRO A 63 6.31 -18.50 8.12
CA PRO A 63 5.11 -17.66 8.18
C PRO A 63 4.61 -17.45 9.62
N VAL A 64 4.11 -16.25 9.89
CA VAL A 64 3.45 -15.90 11.16
C VAL A 64 2.03 -16.43 11.15
N ALA A 65 1.76 -17.46 11.96
CA ALA A 65 0.39 -17.90 12.23
C ALA A 65 -0.30 -16.89 13.17
N THR A 66 -1.05 -15.95 12.60
CA THR A 66 -1.85 -14.98 13.36
C THR A 66 -2.91 -15.71 14.20
N PRO A 67 -3.05 -15.45 15.52
CA PRO A 67 -4.10 -16.08 16.31
C PRO A 67 -5.48 -15.60 15.85
N ALA A 68 -6.44 -16.52 15.74
CA ALA A 68 -7.78 -16.23 15.24
C ALA A 68 -8.51 -15.18 16.12
N ALA A 69 -8.56 -13.94 15.63
CA ALA A 69 -9.41 -12.92 16.20
C ALA A 69 -10.89 -13.26 15.93
N SER A 70 -11.74 -13.15 16.95
CA SER A 70 -13.18 -13.31 16.77
C SER A 70 -13.70 -12.14 15.93
N LYS A 71 -13.96 -12.38 14.64
CA LYS A 71 -14.55 -11.39 13.71
C LYS A 71 -15.83 -10.82 14.33
N SER A 72 -15.76 -9.59 14.83
CA SER A 72 -16.93 -8.72 14.81
C SER A 72 -17.20 -8.37 13.34
N PRO A 73 -18.46 -8.23 12.90
CA PRO A 73 -18.74 -7.91 11.51
C PRO A 73 -18.13 -6.54 11.17
N THR A 74 -17.17 -6.52 10.25
CA THR A 74 -16.68 -5.29 9.63
C THR A 74 -17.88 -4.60 8.98
N GLN A 75 -18.13 -3.33 9.33
CA GLN A 75 -19.19 -2.56 8.66
C GLN A 75 -18.74 -2.19 7.25
N SER A 76 -19.68 -1.90 6.36
CA SER A 76 -19.32 -1.51 5.00
C SER A 76 -18.56 -0.18 5.01
N LEU A 77 -17.60 -0.03 4.10
CA LEU A 77 -16.91 1.24 3.88
C LEU A 77 -17.82 2.27 3.17
N ASP A 78 -19.03 1.88 2.77
CA ASP A 78 -20.11 2.80 2.35
C ASP A 78 -21.07 3.18 3.48
N ASP A 79 -21.08 2.44 4.61
CA ASP A 79 -21.99 2.73 5.73
C ASP A 79 -21.74 4.14 6.26
N GLY A 80 -22.76 5.00 6.26
CA GLY A 80 -22.65 6.38 6.75
C GLY A 80 -21.73 7.29 5.92
N LEU A 81 -21.37 6.90 4.70
CA LEU A 81 -20.67 7.74 3.73
C LEU A 81 -21.56 8.94 3.33
N LEU A 82 -21.00 10.15 3.42
CA LEU A 82 -21.66 11.41 3.05
C LEU A 82 -21.18 11.95 1.71
N ALA A 83 -19.93 11.69 1.35
CA ALA A 83 -19.37 12.03 0.04
C ALA A 83 -18.14 11.17 -0.27
N HIS A 84 -17.97 10.78 -1.52
CA HIS A 84 -16.75 10.16 -2.06
C HIS A 84 -16.35 10.89 -3.34
N TYR A 85 -15.09 11.28 -3.45
CA TYR A 85 -14.53 11.96 -4.62
C TYR A 85 -13.28 11.18 -5.07
N PRO A 86 -13.41 10.28 -6.07
CA PRO A 86 -12.29 9.48 -6.58
C PRO A 86 -11.41 10.22 -7.59
N PHE A 87 -11.79 11.44 -8.00
CA PHE A 87 -11.05 12.30 -8.95
C PHE A 87 -10.63 11.67 -10.29
N ASN A 88 -11.24 10.54 -10.67
CA ASN A 88 -11.20 9.89 -11.98
C ASN A 88 -11.75 10.79 -13.10
N GLY A 89 -10.94 11.76 -13.57
CA GLY A 89 -11.26 12.69 -14.65
C GLY A 89 -12.16 13.88 -14.31
N ASP A 90 -12.94 13.84 -13.21
CA ASP A 90 -13.76 14.95 -12.74
C ASP A 90 -13.96 15.01 -11.21
N ALA A 91 -14.71 16.02 -10.74
CA ALA A 91 -14.94 16.28 -9.32
C ALA A 91 -16.35 15.89 -8.81
N LYS A 92 -17.00 14.88 -9.40
CA LYS A 92 -18.30 14.39 -8.92
C LYS A 92 -18.18 13.61 -7.61
N ASP A 93 -19.14 13.85 -6.72
CA ASP A 93 -19.50 12.91 -5.66
C ASP A 93 -20.06 11.60 -6.25
N THR A 94 -19.47 10.47 -5.88
CA THR A 94 -19.89 9.10 -6.25
C THR A 94 -20.74 8.41 -5.18
N SER A 95 -20.84 8.94 -3.95
CA SER A 95 -21.59 8.32 -2.84
C SER A 95 -23.12 8.29 -2.99
N GLY A 96 -23.65 8.74 -4.13
CA GLY A 96 -25.08 8.89 -4.37
C GLY A 96 -25.72 10.13 -3.73
N ASN A 97 -25.00 10.90 -2.90
CA ASN A 97 -25.51 12.11 -2.24
C ASN A 97 -25.55 13.36 -3.14
N ASN A 98 -24.90 13.32 -4.31
CA ASN A 98 -24.86 14.35 -5.36
C ASN A 98 -24.14 15.66 -4.96
N HIS A 99 -23.17 15.61 -4.05
CA HIS A 99 -22.37 16.76 -3.62
C HIS A 99 -21.25 17.15 -4.62
N HIS A 100 -21.52 17.16 -5.92
CA HIS A 100 -20.49 17.37 -6.96
C HIS A 100 -19.78 18.75 -6.87
N GLY A 101 -18.47 18.75 -7.11
CA GLY A 101 -17.60 19.93 -7.01
C GLY A 101 -17.48 20.77 -8.29
N THR A 102 -17.15 22.05 -8.10
CA THR A 102 -16.76 22.98 -9.17
C THR A 102 -15.27 23.30 -9.05
N ILE A 103 -14.49 22.87 -10.05
CA ILE A 103 -13.03 23.05 -10.12
C ILE A 103 -12.69 24.51 -10.43
N GLN A 104 -11.65 25.04 -9.79
CA GLN A 104 -11.09 26.37 -10.03
C GLN A 104 -9.56 26.24 -10.09
N GLY A 105 -8.99 26.40 -11.29
CA GLY A 105 -7.53 26.37 -11.54
C GLY A 105 -6.90 24.97 -11.54
N ALA A 106 -7.17 24.16 -10.51
CA ALA A 106 -6.59 22.83 -10.31
C ALA A 106 -6.70 21.93 -11.55
N ILE A 107 -5.61 21.22 -11.88
CA ILE A 107 -5.48 20.42 -13.10
C ILE A 107 -5.43 18.92 -12.80
N LEU A 108 -5.88 18.12 -13.76
CA LEU A 108 -5.77 16.66 -13.70
C LEU A 108 -4.30 16.21 -13.72
N ALA A 109 -4.01 15.14 -12.99
CA ALA A 109 -2.66 14.65 -12.73
C ALA A 109 -2.61 13.12 -12.58
N GLU A 110 -1.41 12.58 -12.36
CA GLU A 110 -1.18 11.19 -11.96
C GLU A 110 -1.55 10.96 -10.48
N ASP A 111 -2.16 9.80 -10.21
CA ASP A 111 -2.55 9.29 -8.88
C ASP A 111 -1.40 8.57 -8.14
N ARG A 112 -1.73 7.67 -7.21
CA ARG A 112 -0.75 6.81 -6.49
C ARG A 112 -0.22 5.63 -7.30
N PHE A 113 -0.86 5.28 -8.42
CA PHE A 113 -0.48 4.20 -9.32
C PHE A 113 0.17 4.70 -10.63
N ASN A 114 0.36 6.01 -10.78
CA ASN A 114 0.81 6.71 -11.99
C ASN A 114 -0.22 6.70 -13.13
N GLN A 115 -1.50 6.41 -12.85
CA GLN A 115 -2.59 6.50 -13.82
C GLN A 115 -2.91 7.97 -14.11
N SER A 116 -2.84 8.35 -15.38
CA SER A 116 -3.04 9.73 -15.81
C SER A 116 -4.50 10.18 -15.72
N ASN A 117 -4.72 11.37 -15.15
CA ASN A 117 -6.02 12.00 -14.92
C ASN A 117 -6.88 11.38 -13.80
N MET A 118 -6.25 10.64 -12.88
CA MET A 118 -6.92 9.98 -11.75
C MET A 118 -6.68 10.72 -10.42
N ALA A 119 -6.20 11.96 -10.45
CA ALA A 119 -6.04 12.84 -9.29
C ALA A 119 -6.02 14.33 -9.70
N TYR A 120 -6.09 15.26 -8.74
CA TYR A 120 -5.88 16.69 -9.00
C TYR A 120 -4.56 17.22 -8.41
N PHE A 121 -3.87 18.05 -9.19
CA PHE A 121 -2.73 18.86 -8.76
C PHE A 121 -3.15 20.32 -8.49
N PHE A 122 -2.57 20.90 -7.44
CA PHE A 122 -2.80 22.27 -6.98
C PHE A 122 -1.47 23.04 -6.92
N ASP A 123 -1.42 24.24 -7.50
CA ASP A 123 -0.19 24.99 -7.80
C ASP A 123 0.37 25.87 -6.67
N GLY A 124 -0.30 25.89 -5.51
CA GLY A 124 0.07 26.68 -4.33
C GLY A 124 -0.38 28.15 -4.32
N LYS A 125 -1.07 28.67 -5.35
CA LYS A 125 -1.33 30.11 -5.52
C LYS A 125 -2.81 30.49 -5.48
N ASP A 126 -3.65 29.86 -6.29
CA ASP A 126 -5.09 30.16 -6.37
C ASP A 126 -6.00 28.96 -6.70
N ASP A 127 -5.45 27.76 -6.88
CA ASP A 127 -6.19 26.53 -7.18
C ASP A 127 -7.06 26.00 -6.01
N TYR A 128 -8.31 25.59 -6.29
CA TYR A 128 -9.19 24.88 -5.36
C TYR A 128 -10.37 24.18 -6.06
N ILE A 129 -11.09 23.33 -5.34
CA ILE A 129 -12.40 22.80 -5.77
C ILE A 129 -13.45 23.20 -4.73
N ASP A 130 -14.61 23.71 -5.18
CA ASP A 130 -15.74 24.16 -4.34
C ASP A 130 -16.90 23.16 -4.44
N PHE A 131 -17.24 22.49 -3.34
CA PHE A 131 -18.34 21.51 -3.23
C PHE A 131 -19.60 22.14 -2.61
N GLY A 132 -19.66 23.47 -2.55
CA GLY A 132 -20.79 24.21 -2.01
C GLY A 132 -20.99 23.99 -0.50
N ASN A 133 -22.17 24.34 -0.01
CA ASN A 133 -22.53 24.20 1.40
C ASN A 133 -23.72 23.28 1.59
N SER A 134 -23.46 22.03 2.00
CA SER A 134 -24.47 21.20 2.67
C SER A 134 -24.36 21.26 4.20
N SER A 135 -25.46 20.90 4.88
CA SER A 135 -25.55 20.68 6.32
C SER A 135 -24.83 19.41 6.77
N ASP A 136 -24.72 18.42 5.90
CA ASP A 136 -24.39 17.03 6.26
C ASP A 136 -22.92 16.93 6.69
N PHE A 137 -22.06 17.69 6.01
CA PHE A 137 -20.68 17.99 6.42
C PHE A 137 -20.55 18.79 7.74
N ASN A 138 -21.60 18.98 8.53
CA ASN A 138 -21.52 19.44 9.93
C ASN A 138 -21.80 18.30 10.94
N ALA A 139 -21.75 17.03 10.51
CA ALA A 139 -21.97 15.85 11.37
C ALA A 139 -21.03 15.78 12.58
N LEU A 140 -21.51 15.12 13.65
CA LEU A 140 -20.70 14.55 14.73
C LEU A 140 -21.33 13.20 15.11
N PRO A 141 -20.58 12.09 15.14
CA PRO A 141 -19.19 11.96 14.70
C PRO A 141 -18.96 12.34 13.23
N LEU A 142 -17.70 12.57 12.87
CA LEU A 142 -17.25 12.88 11.52
C LEU A 142 -15.90 12.21 11.27
N SER A 143 -15.77 11.44 10.19
CA SER A 143 -14.46 10.98 9.71
C SER A 143 -14.18 11.54 8.31
N VAL A 144 -12.92 11.86 8.05
CA VAL A 144 -12.45 12.37 6.76
C VAL A 144 -11.20 11.59 6.37
N SER A 145 -11.28 10.80 5.31
CA SER A 145 -10.16 10.16 4.63
C SER A 145 -9.78 10.96 3.38
N VAL A 146 -8.48 11.01 3.07
CA VAL A 146 -7.92 11.62 1.85
C VAL A 146 -6.53 11.05 1.55
N TRP A 147 -6.26 10.73 0.29
CA TRP A 147 -4.90 10.52 -0.21
C TRP A 147 -4.28 11.86 -0.62
N PHE A 148 -3.03 12.13 -0.24
CA PHE A 148 -2.34 13.38 -0.59
C PHE A 148 -0.83 13.19 -0.83
N LYS A 149 -0.24 14.09 -1.60
CA LYS A 149 1.22 14.21 -1.81
C LYS A 149 1.59 15.69 -1.76
N SER A 150 2.52 16.09 -0.89
CA SER A 150 2.81 17.51 -0.61
C SER A 150 4.08 17.96 -1.30
N ASN A 151 4.04 19.13 -1.95
CA ASN A 151 5.24 19.76 -2.49
C ASN A 151 5.87 20.77 -1.50
N GLY A 152 5.60 20.62 -0.18
CA GLY A 152 6.35 21.24 0.90
C GLY A 152 5.99 22.69 1.23
N LYS A 153 4.70 23.02 1.39
CA LYS A 153 4.27 24.41 1.63
C LYS A 153 4.46 24.87 3.08
N THR A 154 5.43 25.75 3.29
CA THR A 154 5.78 26.33 4.61
C THR A 154 4.69 27.21 5.25
N GLY A 155 3.79 27.76 4.44
CA GLY A 155 2.64 28.57 4.86
C GLY A 155 1.52 27.75 5.51
N LYS A 156 0.27 28.22 5.43
CA LYS A 156 -0.92 27.38 5.71
C LYS A 156 -1.49 26.88 4.39
N SER A 157 -1.85 25.61 4.34
CA SER A 157 -2.09 24.89 3.09
C SER A 157 -3.28 23.94 3.30
N GLY A 158 -4.49 24.36 2.93
CA GLY A 158 -5.71 23.60 3.24
C GLY A 158 -5.90 22.39 2.33
N ILE A 159 -6.01 21.18 2.88
CA ILE A 159 -6.25 19.96 2.11
C ILE A 159 -7.77 19.82 1.88
N VAL A 160 -8.55 19.74 2.97
CA VAL A 160 -10.03 19.71 2.95
C VAL A 160 -10.57 20.63 4.06
N SER A 161 -11.50 21.54 3.77
CA SER A 161 -11.92 22.57 4.74
C SER A 161 -13.37 23.02 4.61
N LYS A 162 -14.12 22.98 5.72
CA LYS A 162 -15.43 23.65 5.89
C LYS A 162 -15.39 24.70 7.02
N TYR A 163 -14.20 25.23 7.30
CA TYR A 163 -13.94 26.08 8.46
C TYR A 163 -14.14 27.57 8.19
N ARG A 164 -15.05 28.21 8.95
CA ARG A 164 -15.29 29.65 8.88
C ARG A 164 -14.43 30.39 9.91
N ALA A 165 -13.23 30.80 9.49
CA ALA A 165 -12.20 31.40 10.37
C ALA A 165 -12.71 32.53 11.30
N ALA A 166 -13.45 33.51 10.77
CA ALA A 166 -13.98 34.62 11.59
C ALA A 166 -15.08 34.22 12.60
N ALA A 167 -15.63 33.00 12.51
CA ALA A 167 -16.69 32.49 13.37
C ALA A 167 -16.24 31.36 14.33
N TRP A 168 -15.01 30.86 14.18
CA TRP A 168 -14.48 29.71 14.95
C TRP A 168 -15.43 28.50 14.95
N ASN A 169 -15.96 28.18 13.76
CA ASN A 169 -17.03 27.20 13.57
C ASN A 169 -16.83 26.43 12.24
N GLY A 170 -17.05 25.12 12.26
CA GLY A 170 -16.70 24.17 11.19
C GLY A 170 -15.39 23.43 11.48
N TRP A 171 -14.95 22.61 10.53
CA TRP A 171 -13.76 21.75 10.66
C TRP A 171 -12.82 21.93 9.46
N GLN A 172 -11.58 21.47 9.61
CA GLN A 172 -10.62 21.40 8.51
C GLN A 172 -9.51 20.37 8.71
N VAL A 173 -8.84 20.06 7.62
CA VAL A 173 -7.54 19.39 7.50
C VAL A 173 -6.62 20.31 6.70
N MET A 174 -5.48 20.71 7.27
CA MET A 174 -4.48 21.55 6.60
C MET A 174 -3.06 21.07 6.91
N GLU A 175 -2.12 21.31 6.00
CA GLU A 175 -0.70 21.29 6.29
C GLU A 175 -0.25 22.68 6.80
N HIS A 176 0.65 22.69 7.78
CA HIS A 176 1.42 23.86 8.18
C HIS A 176 2.84 23.45 8.61
N LYS A 177 3.87 23.96 7.93
CA LYS A 177 5.29 23.67 8.22
C LYS A 177 5.62 22.16 8.24
N GLY A 178 5.15 21.39 7.26
CA GLY A 178 5.40 19.94 7.18
C GLY A 178 4.67 19.07 8.21
N LYS A 179 3.70 19.64 8.95
CA LYS A 179 2.79 18.90 9.84
C LYS A 179 1.36 19.02 9.35
N ILE A 180 0.58 17.95 9.46
CA ILE A 180 -0.88 18.02 9.32
C ILE A 180 -1.49 18.52 10.64
N VAL A 181 -2.41 19.47 10.54
CA VAL A 181 -2.99 20.19 11.67
C VAL A 181 -4.53 20.23 11.50
N PRO A 182 -5.23 19.12 11.83
CA PRO A 182 -6.67 19.03 11.68
C PRO A 182 -7.40 19.65 12.88
N TRP A 183 -8.54 20.31 12.65
CA TRP A 183 -9.35 20.94 13.71
C TRP A 183 -10.85 20.67 13.51
N TYR A 184 -11.59 20.61 14.62
CA TYR A 184 -13.05 20.53 14.62
C TYR A 184 -13.62 21.51 15.66
N LEU A 185 -14.38 22.53 15.23
CA LEU A 185 -14.82 23.61 16.11
C LEU A 185 -16.33 23.83 16.02
N ARG A 186 -17.02 23.70 17.15
CA ARG A 186 -18.40 24.18 17.35
C ARG A 186 -18.42 25.67 17.71
N SER A 187 -17.43 26.13 18.47
CA SER A 187 -17.19 27.55 18.78
C SER A 187 -15.78 27.74 19.35
N TYR A 188 -15.33 28.98 19.54
CA TYR A 188 -14.07 29.26 20.24
C TYR A 188 -13.93 28.55 21.60
N ASN A 189 -15.02 28.36 22.36
CA ASN A 189 -15.00 27.69 23.66
C ASN A 189 -15.32 26.18 23.61
N ASN A 190 -15.67 25.63 22.45
CA ASN A 190 -16.11 24.24 22.27
C ASN A 190 -15.46 23.69 21.00
N ARG A 191 -14.29 23.06 21.14
CA ARG A 191 -13.38 22.74 20.04
C ARG A 191 -12.46 21.56 20.34
N ILE A 192 -12.15 20.78 19.32
CA ILE A 192 -10.93 19.97 19.23
C ILE A 192 -9.93 20.77 18.36
N ILE A 193 -8.79 21.13 18.94
CA ILE A 193 -7.73 21.85 18.25
C ILE A 193 -6.37 21.47 18.83
N GLY A 194 -5.45 21.05 17.96
CA GLY A 194 -4.03 21.12 18.26
C GLY A 194 -3.63 22.59 18.46
N ASN A 195 -3.23 22.96 19.67
CA ASN A 195 -3.07 24.36 20.07
C ASN A 195 -1.95 25.06 19.27
N TYR A 196 -2.24 26.25 18.77
CA TYR A 196 -1.42 26.90 17.74
C TYR A 196 -0.15 27.56 18.32
N GLY A 197 1.00 26.94 18.11
CA GLY A 197 2.32 27.53 18.40
C GLY A 197 3.02 27.04 19.68
N GLU A 198 2.42 26.12 20.43
CA GLU A 198 2.98 25.54 21.66
C GLU A 198 2.88 24.00 21.66
N SER A 199 3.40 23.34 22.69
CA SER A 199 3.54 21.87 22.88
C SER A 199 2.22 21.08 23.06
N LYS A 200 1.15 21.50 22.38
CA LYS A 200 -0.16 20.82 22.33
C LYS A 200 -0.79 20.85 20.94
N ALA A 201 -0.01 21.04 19.89
CA ALA A 201 -0.43 20.82 18.51
C ALA A 201 -0.86 19.36 18.27
N PHE A 202 -1.49 19.06 17.14
CA PHE A 202 -1.49 17.68 16.65
C PHE A 202 -0.06 17.34 16.22
N GLU A 203 0.47 16.22 16.69
CA GLU A 203 1.83 15.80 16.39
C GLU A 203 1.86 14.75 15.28
N THR A 204 2.61 15.08 14.23
CA THR A 204 2.84 14.26 13.04
C THR A 204 4.02 14.87 12.30
N VAL A 205 4.67 14.08 11.44
CA VAL A 205 5.72 14.49 10.51
C VAL A 205 5.46 13.73 9.21
N ILE A 206 5.45 14.43 8.08
CA ILE A 206 5.42 13.79 6.76
C ILE A 206 6.88 13.42 6.44
N GLU A 207 7.27 12.16 6.68
CA GLU A 207 8.67 11.72 6.53
C GLU A 207 9.14 11.74 5.07
N ASN A 208 8.24 11.50 4.13
CA ASN A 208 8.47 11.68 2.69
C ASN A 208 7.32 12.47 2.06
N THR A 209 7.62 13.71 1.67
CA THR A 209 6.67 14.62 1.02
C THR A 209 6.43 14.28 -0.45
N GLU A 210 7.43 13.70 -1.13
CA GLU A 210 7.39 13.36 -2.56
C GLU A 210 6.60 12.06 -2.85
N SER A 211 6.06 11.40 -1.82
CA SER A 211 5.21 10.21 -1.94
C SER A 211 3.78 10.47 -1.49
N TRP A 212 2.88 9.62 -2.00
CA TRP A 212 1.48 9.60 -1.56
C TRP A 212 1.36 9.08 -0.12
N ASN A 213 0.52 9.74 0.65
CA ASN A 213 0.22 9.43 2.04
C ASN A 213 -1.31 9.36 2.22
N HIS A 214 -1.80 8.32 2.90
CA HIS A 214 -3.20 8.17 3.28
C HIS A 214 -3.42 8.82 4.65
N LEU A 215 -4.42 9.71 4.75
CA LEU A 215 -4.68 10.49 5.94
C LEU A 215 -6.12 10.28 6.39
N VAL A 216 -6.34 9.91 7.66
CA VAL A 216 -7.69 9.87 8.24
C VAL A 216 -7.75 10.70 9.51
N CYS A 217 -8.71 11.62 9.57
CA CYS A 217 -9.07 12.36 10.77
C CYS A 217 -10.44 11.91 11.25
N VAL A 218 -10.54 11.44 12.51
CA VAL A 218 -11.80 10.99 13.13
C VAL A 218 -12.13 11.90 14.29
N PHE A 219 -13.32 12.49 14.32
CA PHE A 219 -13.83 13.35 15.40
C PHE A 219 -15.13 12.77 15.97
N ASP A 220 -15.19 12.54 17.27
CA ASP A 220 -16.37 11.99 17.95
C ASP A 220 -16.78 12.83 19.19
N GLU A 221 -17.64 12.27 20.06
CA GLU A 221 -18.06 12.96 21.28
C GLU A 221 -16.96 13.06 22.36
N ASN A 222 -15.86 12.29 22.22
CA ASN A 222 -14.78 12.16 23.18
C ASN A 222 -13.53 12.98 22.76
N ALA A 223 -13.04 12.78 21.54
CA ALA A 223 -11.77 13.32 21.06
C ALA A 223 -11.72 13.49 19.53
N GLY A 224 -10.59 14.00 19.04
CA GLY A 224 -10.18 13.90 17.64
C GLY A 224 -8.91 13.08 17.51
N ASN A 225 -8.91 12.09 16.64
CA ASN A 225 -7.80 11.19 16.34
C ASN A 225 -7.25 11.49 14.94
N LEU A 226 -5.93 11.46 14.81
CA LEU A 226 -5.19 11.69 13.57
C LEU A 226 -4.42 10.42 13.20
N TYR A 227 -4.76 9.82 12.07
CA TYR A 227 -4.09 8.65 11.50
C TYR A 227 -3.34 9.03 10.21
N LEU A 228 -2.13 8.48 10.03
CA LEU A 228 -1.32 8.61 8.83
C LEU A 228 -0.85 7.23 8.39
N ASN A 229 -1.08 6.88 7.12
CA ASN A 229 -0.75 5.58 6.51
C ASN A 229 -1.29 4.38 7.31
N GLY A 230 -2.46 4.53 7.93
CA GLY A 230 -3.13 3.54 8.79
C GLY A 230 -2.74 3.58 10.27
N THR A 231 -1.65 4.27 10.63
CA THR A 231 -1.14 4.34 12.00
C THR A 231 -1.72 5.54 12.74
N LEU A 232 -2.20 5.34 13.98
CA LEU A 232 -2.60 6.44 14.86
C LEU A 232 -1.36 7.26 15.27
N MET A 233 -1.33 8.53 14.87
CA MET A 233 -0.25 9.46 15.19
C MET A 233 -0.50 10.18 16.52
N ASP A 234 -1.73 10.66 16.74
CA ASP A 234 -2.05 11.53 17.87
C ASP A 234 -3.56 11.67 18.15
N THR A 235 -3.90 11.96 19.41
CA THR A 235 -5.27 12.14 19.93
C THR A 235 -5.38 13.48 20.67
N LYS A 236 -6.51 14.18 20.50
CA LYS A 236 -6.80 15.45 21.19
C LYS A 236 -8.23 15.52 21.72
N GLU A 237 -8.35 15.56 23.04
CA GLU A 237 -9.61 15.75 23.79
C GLU A 237 -10.36 17.04 23.43
N TRP A 238 -11.67 17.05 23.65
CA TRP A 238 -12.47 18.28 23.58
C TRP A 238 -12.04 19.34 24.60
N THR A 239 -11.76 20.55 24.12
CA THR A 239 -11.82 21.75 24.97
C THR A 239 -13.26 22.26 25.01
N GLY A 240 -13.92 22.15 26.17
CA GLY A 240 -15.30 22.59 26.38
C GLY A 240 -16.28 21.41 26.41
N SER A 241 -17.35 21.50 25.63
CA SER A 241 -18.31 20.40 25.42
C SER A 241 -18.41 20.05 23.94
N SER A 242 -18.61 18.77 23.65
CA SER A 242 -18.80 18.22 22.30
C SER A 242 -20.09 18.71 21.63
N GLY A 243 -20.28 18.29 20.37
CA GLY A 243 -21.44 18.61 19.54
C GLY A 243 -21.09 19.28 18.21
N THR A 244 -22.06 19.29 17.31
CA THR A 244 -21.89 19.71 15.92
C THR A 244 -21.58 21.21 15.73
N PRO A 245 -20.80 21.58 14.69
CA PRO A 245 -20.74 22.94 14.16
C PRO A 245 -22.06 23.33 13.48
N THR A 246 -22.12 24.59 13.06
CA THR A 246 -23.27 25.19 12.39
C THR A 246 -22.80 25.98 11.16
N SER A 247 -21.79 25.41 10.47
CA SER A 247 -21.03 26.12 9.45
C SER A 247 -21.81 26.14 8.14
N GLY A 248 -22.41 27.31 7.86
CA GLY A 248 -22.90 27.67 6.53
C GLY A 248 -21.78 28.06 5.54
N HIS A 249 -20.57 27.55 5.75
CA HIS A 249 -19.42 27.76 4.86
C HIS A 249 -19.35 26.66 3.81
N HIS A 250 -18.79 26.99 2.65
CA HIS A 250 -18.55 25.98 1.62
C HIS A 250 -17.50 24.97 2.08
N LEU A 251 -17.63 23.73 1.60
CA LEU A 251 -16.59 22.72 1.64
C LEU A 251 -15.63 22.98 0.46
N PHE A 252 -14.36 23.21 0.78
CA PHE A 252 -13.30 23.40 -0.19
C PHE A 252 -12.26 22.28 -0.11
N VAL A 253 -11.76 21.83 -1.25
CA VAL A 253 -10.52 21.05 -1.37
C VAL A 253 -9.44 21.96 -1.94
N GLY A 254 -8.21 21.81 -1.45
CA GLY A 254 -7.07 22.61 -1.88
C GLY A 254 -6.99 24.02 -1.29
N LYS A 255 -7.81 24.39 -0.28
CA LYS A 255 -7.89 25.79 0.20
C LYS A 255 -8.30 25.96 1.67
N TYR A 256 -7.44 26.65 2.43
CA TYR A 256 -7.73 27.19 3.76
C TYR A 256 -8.21 28.64 3.66
N SER A 257 -9.50 28.88 3.89
CA SER A 257 -10.12 30.22 3.77
C SER A 257 -9.80 31.19 4.93
N GLY A 258 -8.86 30.85 5.81
CA GLY A 258 -8.41 31.70 6.92
C GLY A 258 -7.03 32.35 6.71
N ALA A 259 -6.47 32.27 5.50
CA ALA A 259 -5.27 32.99 5.07
C ALA A 259 -5.42 33.43 3.60
N GLN A 260 -4.73 34.50 3.18
CA GLN A 260 -4.78 34.96 1.78
C GLN A 260 -4.00 34.04 0.83
N ASP A 261 -2.98 33.37 1.35
CA ASP A 261 -2.10 32.42 0.68
C ASP A 261 -2.48 30.95 0.98
N GLY A 262 -3.68 30.69 1.49
CA GLY A 262 -4.09 29.41 2.10
C GLY A 262 -4.24 28.18 1.19
N PHE A 263 -3.84 28.26 -0.08
CA PHE A 263 -4.03 27.25 -1.12
C PHE A 263 -3.06 26.07 -0.98
N TYR A 264 -3.44 24.89 -1.47
CA TYR A 264 -2.62 23.68 -1.41
C TYR A 264 -1.55 23.65 -2.51
N TYR A 265 -0.42 22.98 -2.24
CA TYR A 265 0.66 22.79 -3.22
C TYR A 265 1.08 21.31 -3.22
N GLY A 266 0.74 20.59 -4.28
CA GLY A 266 0.88 19.13 -4.37
C GLY A 266 -0.36 18.47 -5.01
N ASN A 267 -0.52 17.17 -4.81
CA ASN A 267 -1.64 16.39 -5.32
C ASN A 267 -2.61 15.98 -4.19
N ILE A 268 -3.90 15.87 -4.51
CA ILE A 268 -4.94 15.34 -3.63
C ILE A 268 -5.80 14.36 -4.44
N ASP A 269 -6.21 13.26 -3.79
CA ASP A 269 -6.99 12.18 -4.38
C ASP A 269 -7.89 11.47 -3.36
N GLU A 270 -8.86 10.67 -3.83
CA GLU A 270 -9.63 9.67 -3.10
C GLU A 270 -10.15 10.15 -1.72
N ILE A 271 -10.92 11.23 -1.76
CA ILE A 271 -11.49 11.85 -0.55
C ILE A 271 -12.79 11.14 -0.17
N ARG A 272 -12.89 10.62 1.05
CA ARG A 272 -14.15 10.11 1.62
C ARG A 272 -14.52 10.85 2.91
N ILE A 273 -15.77 11.25 3.05
CA ILE A 273 -16.31 11.96 4.22
C ILE A 273 -17.46 11.14 4.81
N TYR A 274 -17.41 10.86 6.10
CA TYR A 274 -18.35 10.00 6.83
C TYR A 274 -19.08 10.74 7.94
N GLY A 275 -20.37 10.45 8.11
CA GLY A 275 -21.21 10.90 9.23
C GLY A 275 -21.09 10.02 10.48
N ARG A 276 -20.05 9.19 10.55
CA ARG A 276 -19.73 8.28 11.66
C ARG A 276 -18.24 8.32 12.00
N ALA A 277 -17.89 7.77 13.15
CA ALA A 277 -16.51 7.45 13.48
C ALA A 277 -16.13 6.15 12.76
N LEU A 278 -14.96 6.13 12.12
CA LEU A 278 -14.33 4.91 11.62
C LEU A 278 -13.50 4.27 12.74
N ASN A 279 -13.44 2.94 12.77
CA ASN A 279 -12.53 2.18 13.61
C ASN A 279 -11.17 1.96 12.92
N THR A 280 -10.20 1.37 13.63
CA THR A 280 -8.83 1.21 13.12
C THR A 280 -8.78 0.23 11.93
N GLU A 281 -9.57 -0.83 11.99
CA GLU A 281 -9.68 -1.86 10.97
C GLU A 281 -10.25 -1.30 9.65
N GLU A 282 -11.25 -0.41 9.74
CA GLU A 282 -11.80 0.34 8.61
C GLU A 282 -10.82 1.37 8.05
N ILE A 283 -10.01 2.00 8.90
CA ILE A 283 -8.97 2.95 8.48
C ILE A 283 -7.82 2.25 7.74
N VAL A 284 -7.49 1.03 8.15
CA VAL A 284 -6.57 0.14 7.44
C VAL A 284 -7.20 -0.32 6.11
N ALA A 285 -8.45 -0.80 6.12
CA ALA A 285 -9.15 -1.18 4.90
C ALA A 285 -9.35 0.00 3.92
N LEU A 286 -9.45 1.25 4.40
CA LEU A 286 -9.47 2.46 3.56
C LEU A 286 -8.12 2.83 2.95
N ARG A 287 -7.01 2.40 3.56
CA ARG A 287 -5.66 2.52 2.98
C ARG A 287 -5.42 1.43 1.93
N ASP A 288 -5.89 0.21 2.24
CA ASP A 288 -5.60 -1.00 1.48
C ASP A 288 -6.67 -1.29 0.41
N LEU A 289 -7.77 -0.54 0.40
CA LEU A 289 -8.89 -0.61 -0.56
C LEU A 289 -8.39 -0.62 -2.02
N ASP A 290 -7.33 0.14 -2.28
CA ASP A 290 -6.78 0.34 -3.61
C ASP A 290 -5.85 -0.80 -4.09
N GLU A 291 -5.30 -1.62 -3.18
CA GLU A 291 -4.63 -2.88 -3.54
C GLU A 291 -5.65 -3.97 -3.93
N ASN A 292 -6.92 -3.74 -3.58
CA ASN A 292 -8.07 -4.64 -3.79
C ASN A 292 -9.08 -4.12 -4.82
N MET A 293 -8.81 -2.98 -5.47
CA MET A 293 -9.68 -2.38 -6.51
C MET A 293 -9.50 -3.12 -7.84
N VAL A 294 -10.54 -3.79 -8.33
CA VAL A 294 -10.51 -4.55 -9.58
C VAL A 294 -11.10 -3.74 -10.73
N ASN A 295 -10.33 -3.48 -11.79
CA ASN A 295 -10.83 -2.85 -13.03
C ASN A 295 -10.14 -3.39 -14.29
N LEU A 296 -10.51 -4.61 -14.67
CA LEU A 296 -9.95 -5.33 -15.83
C LEU A 296 -10.28 -4.70 -17.20
N HIS A 297 -11.17 -3.70 -17.26
CA HIS A 297 -11.39 -2.92 -18.48
C HIS A 297 -10.37 -1.78 -18.65
N ALA A 298 -9.77 -1.29 -17.57
CA ALA A 298 -8.81 -0.19 -17.64
C ALA A 298 -7.45 -0.67 -18.17
N GLY A 299 -7.00 -0.08 -19.28
CA GLY A 299 -5.67 -0.34 -19.84
C GLY A 299 -5.54 -1.63 -20.63
N LEU A 300 -6.63 -2.32 -20.97
CA LEU A 300 -6.59 -3.55 -21.76
C LEU A 300 -6.15 -3.23 -23.22
N ILE A 301 -5.06 -3.86 -23.68
CA ILE A 301 -4.52 -3.74 -25.05
C ILE A 301 -5.13 -4.81 -25.95
N ALA A 302 -5.16 -6.05 -25.48
CA ALA A 302 -5.68 -7.17 -26.24
C ALA A 302 -6.19 -8.27 -25.30
N HIS A 303 -7.23 -8.96 -25.73
CA HIS A 303 -7.81 -10.08 -24.99
C HIS A 303 -8.27 -11.18 -25.96
N TYR A 304 -7.85 -12.42 -25.72
CA TYR A 304 -8.20 -13.59 -26.53
C TYR A 304 -8.70 -14.73 -25.61
N PRO A 305 -10.03 -14.92 -25.46
CA PRO A 305 -10.63 -16.00 -24.67
C PRO A 305 -10.80 -17.31 -25.47
N TYR A 306 -10.31 -17.32 -26.71
CA TYR A 306 -10.27 -18.46 -27.64
C TYR A 306 -11.57 -19.27 -27.82
N SER A 307 -12.72 -18.67 -27.54
CA SER A 307 -14.09 -19.24 -27.53
C SER A 307 -14.68 -19.52 -28.92
N GLY A 308 -13.88 -20.10 -29.82
CA GLY A 308 -14.26 -20.52 -31.18
C GLY A 308 -13.43 -19.88 -32.30
N ASP A 309 -12.62 -18.86 -31.99
CA ASP A 309 -11.64 -18.25 -32.89
C ASP A 309 -10.50 -17.57 -32.09
N ALA A 310 -9.71 -16.70 -32.73
CA ALA A 310 -8.62 -15.95 -32.10
C ALA A 310 -8.79 -14.43 -32.24
N GLU A 311 -10.03 -13.94 -32.32
CA GLU A 311 -10.34 -12.52 -32.46
C GLU A 311 -10.06 -11.75 -31.13
N ASP A 312 -9.82 -10.44 -31.21
CA ASP A 312 -9.51 -9.61 -30.04
C ASP A 312 -10.79 -9.06 -29.38
N HIS A 313 -11.13 -9.59 -28.22
CA HIS A 313 -12.31 -9.22 -27.43
C HIS A 313 -12.10 -7.95 -26.59
N SER A 314 -10.91 -7.34 -26.55
CA SER A 314 -10.70 -6.04 -25.87
C SER A 314 -11.39 -4.86 -26.57
N GLY A 315 -11.85 -5.05 -27.81
CA GLY A 315 -12.45 -4.00 -28.64
C GLY A 315 -11.44 -3.08 -29.35
N ASN A 316 -10.13 -3.30 -29.17
CA ASN A 316 -9.09 -2.55 -29.87
C ASN A 316 -8.89 -3.04 -31.33
N GLY A 317 -9.20 -4.30 -31.61
CA GLY A 317 -9.14 -4.89 -32.95
C GLY A 317 -7.77 -5.50 -33.29
N ASN A 318 -7.02 -5.95 -32.29
CA ASN A 318 -5.70 -6.56 -32.41
C ASN A 318 -5.79 -8.07 -32.76
N HIS A 319 -6.70 -8.45 -33.66
CA HIS A 319 -7.12 -9.84 -33.90
C HIS A 319 -5.97 -10.81 -34.23
N GLY A 320 -6.01 -12.00 -33.65
CA GLY A 320 -5.01 -13.06 -33.77
C GLY A 320 -5.09 -13.83 -35.08
N THR A 321 -3.96 -14.02 -35.74
CA THR A 321 -3.79 -14.91 -36.89
C THR A 321 -3.29 -16.27 -36.42
N VAL A 322 -4.15 -17.27 -36.47
CA VAL A 322 -3.82 -18.67 -36.16
C VAL A 322 -2.95 -19.28 -37.26
N ASN A 323 -1.86 -19.95 -36.87
CA ASN A 323 -0.97 -20.68 -37.76
C ASN A 323 -0.76 -22.10 -37.19
N GLY A 324 -1.38 -23.09 -37.84
CA GLY A 324 -1.27 -24.51 -37.49
C GLY A 324 -2.15 -24.94 -36.31
N ALA A 325 -2.06 -24.22 -35.18
CA ALA A 325 -2.76 -24.49 -33.93
C ALA A 325 -4.27 -24.73 -34.10
N THR A 326 -4.84 -25.65 -33.33
CA THR A 326 -6.23 -26.10 -33.46
C THR A 326 -7.03 -25.87 -32.18
N LEU A 327 -8.31 -25.53 -32.34
CA LEU A 327 -9.27 -25.43 -31.24
C LEU A 327 -9.45 -26.78 -30.51
N THR A 328 -9.70 -26.71 -29.20
CA THR A 328 -9.76 -27.85 -28.26
C THR A 328 -10.69 -27.54 -27.08
N GLU A 329 -10.88 -28.52 -26.20
CA GLU A 329 -11.41 -28.34 -24.84
C GLU A 329 -10.49 -27.45 -23.97
N ASP A 330 -11.09 -26.58 -23.15
CA ASP A 330 -10.46 -25.58 -22.28
C ASP A 330 -10.15 -26.13 -20.85
N ARG A 331 -10.23 -25.26 -19.83
CA ARG A 331 -10.13 -25.64 -18.40
C ARG A 331 -11.42 -26.12 -17.76
N PHE A 332 -12.58 -25.76 -18.30
CA PHE A 332 -13.90 -26.17 -17.79
C PHE A 332 -14.50 -27.38 -18.53
N GLY A 333 -13.91 -27.79 -19.64
CA GLY A 333 -14.40 -28.84 -20.54
C GLY A 333 -15.26 -28.34 -21.71
N MET A 334 -15.30 -27.02 -21.95
CA MET A 334 -15.98 -26.42 -23.09
C MET A 334 -15.21 -26.69 -24.38
N THR A 335 -15.85 -27.34 -25.34
CA THR A 335 -15.25 -27.64 -26.66
C THR A 335 -15.03 -26.38 -27.47
N ASP A 336 -14.00 -26.40 -28.32
CA ASP A 336 -13.60 -25.29 -29.19
C ASP A 336 -13.38 -23.96 -28.43
N SER A 337 -12.89 -24.02 -27.19
CA SER A 337 -12.73 -22.85 -26.30
C SER A 337 -11.30 -22.60 -25.81
N ALA A 338 -10.30 -23.36 -26.29
CA ALA A 338 -8.88 -23.05 -26.12
C ALA A 338 -8.09 -23.50 -27.37
N TYR A 339 -6.81 -23.10 -27.51
CA TYR A 339 -5.94 -23.59 -28.60
C TYR A 339 -4.89 -24.61 -28.13
N ALA A 340 -4.77 -25.69 -28.90
CA ALA A 340 -3.70 -26.68 -28.81
C ALA A 340 -2.55 -26.36 -29.78
N PHE A 341 -1.32 -26.55 -29.32
CA PHE A 341 -0.07 -26.29 -30.04
C PHE A 341 0.81 -27.56 -30.06
N ASP A 342 1.23 -28.00 -31.24
CA ASP A 342 1.87 -29.30 -31.47
C ASP A 342 3.35 -29.42 -31.05
N GLY A 343 4.00 -28.29 -30.74
CA GLY A 343 5.42 -28.23 -30.38
C GLY A 343 6.41 -28.29 -31.55
N GLU A 344 5.97 -28.33 -32.81
CA GLU A 344 6.82 -28.38 -34.01
C GLU A 344 6.80 -27.06 -34.81
N ASP A 345 5.65 -26.55 -35.27
CA ASP A 345 5.57 -25.23 -35.96
C ASP A 345 4.41 -24.28 -35.59
N ASP A 346 3.46 -24.73 -34.77
CA ASP A 346 2.27 -23.97 -34.34
C ASP A 346 2.57 -22.63 -33.66
N HIS A 347 1.68 -21.63 -33.88
CA HIS A 347 1.62 -20.35 -33.16
C HIS A 347 0.37 -19.52 -33.49
N VAL A 348 -0.03 -18.61 -32.59
CA VAL A 348 -0.90 -17.46 -32.90
C VAL A 348 -0.03 -16.19 -32.99
N PHE A 349 -0.36 -15.27 -33.90
CA PHE A 349 0.33 -13.99 -34.09
C PHE A 349 -0.67 -12.84 -34.08
N ALA A 350 -0.42 -11.78 -33.30
CA ALA A 350 -1.18 -10.54 -33.32
C ALA A 350 -0.24 -9.32 -33.45
N ASP A 351 -0.72 -8.27 -34.10
CA ASP A 351 -0.06 -6.95 -34.16
C ASP A 351 -0.81 -6.02 -33.20
N VAL A 352 -0.10 -5.39 -32.24
CA VAL A 352 -0.71 -4.63 -31.12
C VAL A 352 -0.29 -3.15 -31.13
N GLU A 353 0.14 -2.66 -32.29
CA GLU A 353 0.89 -1.42 -32.46
C GLU A 353 2.11 -1.31 -31.51
N ASN A 354 2.72 -0.13 -31.37
CA ASN A 354 4.04 0.02 -30.75
C ASN A 354 3.91 0.37 -29.26
N TRP A 355 3.77 -0.64 -28.39
CA TRP A 355 3.73 -0.39 -26.96
C TRP A 355 5.07 0.15 -26.43
N THR A 356 5.03 1.06 -25.44
CA THR A 356 6.20 1.41 -24.63
C THR A 356 5.76 1.95 -23.26
N GLY A 357 5.96 1.14 -22.21
CA GLY A 357 5.57 1.52 -20.85
C GLY A 357 5.42 0.35 -19.90
N ASP A 358 4.73 0.59 -18.79
CA ASP A 358 4.30 -0.48 -17.87
C ASP A 358 3.40 -1.49 -18.61
N TYR A 359 3.30 -2.72 -18.13
CA TYR A 359 2.40 -3.72 -18.75
C TYR A 359 2.11 -4.89 -17.84
N THR A 360 1.08 -5.66 -18.22
CA THR A 360 0.81 -7.00 -17.67
C THR A 360 0.65 -7.98 -18.82
N LEU A 361 1.17 -9.19 -18.65
CA LEU A 361 0.80 -10.36 -19.45
C LEU A 361 0.16 -11.38 -18.51
N SER A 362 -1.01 -11.89 -18.87
CA SER A 362 -1.74 -12.97 -18.17
C SER A 362 -2.18 -14.00 -19.19
N LEU A 363 -2.09 -15.29 -18.84
CA LEU A 363 -2.68 -16.38 -19.62
C LEU A 363 -2.87 -17.65 -18.78
N TRP A 364 -3.75 -18.51 -19.24
CA TRP A 364 -3.83 -19.91 -18.82
C TRP A 364 -3.01 -20.81 -19.76
N ALA A 365 -2.29 -21.78 -19.21
CA ALA A 365 -1.52 -22.76 -19.99
C ALA A 365 -1.49 -24.15 -19.34
N LYS A 366 -1.41 -25.19 -20.17
CA LYS A 366 -1.31 -26.60 -19.77
C LYS A 366 -0.32 -27.31 -20.70
N ALA A 367 0.70 -27.98 -20.17
CA ALA A 367 1.72 -28.62 -21.00
C ALA A 367 1.39 -30.10 -21.31
N ASP A 368 1.57 -30.54 -22.56
CA ASP A 368 1.40 -31.94 -22.95
C ASP A 368 2.47 -32.86 -22.35
N GLU A 369 3.69 -32.34 -22.23
CA GLU A 369 4.78 -32.95 -21.48
C GLU A 369 5.45 -31.91 -20.56
N THR A 370 5.86 -32.33 -19.37
CA THR A 370 6.64 -31.46 -18.48
C THR A 370 8.07 -31.26 -18.98
N ALA A 371 8.65 -32.19 -19.75
CA ALA A 371 10.08 -32.22 -20.09
C ALA A 371 10.51 -31.37 -21.29
N GLN A 372 9.72 -30.36 -21.68
CA GLN A 372 9.93 -29.54 -22.88
C GLN A 372 11.33 -28.90 -22.96
N GLN A 373 11.78 -28.60 -24.18
CA GLN A 373 13.06 -27.93 -24.41
C GLN A 373 13.05 -26.48 -23.91
N ARG A 374 14.24 -25.95 -23.54
CA ARG A 374 14.36 -24.54 -23.14
C ARG A 374 13.91 -23.60 -24.27
N PHE A 375 13.21 -22.54 -23.88
CA PHE A 375 12.63 -21.50 -24.73
C PHE A 375 11.38 -21.90 -25.52
N CYS A 376 10.74 -23.05 -25.28
CA CYS A 376 9.35 -23.25 -25.69
C CYS A 376 8.48 -22.20 -24.95
N SER A 377 7.78 -21.34 -25.68
CA SER A 377 7.21 -20.09 -25.14
C SER A 377 5.70 -20.07 -25.27
N VAL A 378 5.00 -19.83 -24.16
CA VAL A 378 3.53 -19.66 -24.14
C VAL A 378 3.15 -18.31 -24.71
N ILE A 379 3.86 -17.23 -24.35
CA ILE A 379 3.70 -15.89 -24.94
C ILE A 379 5.04 -15.17 -25.06
N ASN A 380 5.17 -14.31 -26.08
CA ASN A 380 6.23 -13.31 -26.15
C ASN A 380 5.77 -12.00 -26.79
N GLY A 381 6.19 -10.89 -26.18
CA GLY A 381 6.17 -9.57 -26.76
C GLY A 381 7.38 -9.43 -27.67
N TYR A 382 7.14 -9.47 -28.97
CA TYR A 382 8.14 -9.37 -30.03
C TYR A 382 8.19 -7.93 -30.57
N ASP A 383 9.39 -7.42 -30.85
CA ASP A 383 9.59 -6.25 -31.69
C ASP A 383 10.36 -6.67 -32.96
N LYS A 384 10.06 -6.00 -34.07
CA LYS A 384 10.38 -6.25 -35.50
C LYS A 384 11.66 -7.01 -35.88
N THR A 385 12.68 -7.05 -35.04
CA THR A 385 13.93 -7.80 -35.26
C THR A 385 14.03 -9.00 -34.31
N PRO A 386 14.13 -10.26 -34.80
CA PRO A 386 14.23 -11.44 -33.94
C PRO A 386 15.42 -11.35 -32.97
N GLY A 387 15.16 -11.68 -31.71
CA GLY A 387 16.18 -11.58 -30.64
C GLY A 387 16.56 -10.15 -30.22
N SER A 388 15.74 -9.14 -30.55
CA SER A 388 15.92 -7.77 -30.03
C SER A 388 15.90 -7.73 -28.50
N LYS A 389 16.67 -6.82 -27.90
CA LYS A 389 16.77 -6.66 -26.44
C LYS A 389 15.47 -6.18 -25.78
N ASN A 390 14.60 -5.55 -26.55
CA ASN A 390 13.36 -4.95 -26.03
C ASN A 390 12.26 -6.00 -25.80
N THR A 391 12.44 -7.21 -26.35
CA THR A 391 11.48 -8.31 -26.29
C THR A 391 11.39 -9.01 -24.94
N CYS A 392 10.17 -9.40 -24.55
CA CYS A 392 9.89 -10.20 -23.37
C CYS A 392 9.27 -11.56 -23.73
N GLN A 393 9.47 -12.61 -22.94
CA GLN A 393 8.80 -13.91 -23.16
C GLN A 393 8.60 -14.75 -21.89
N ILE A 394 7.43 -15.38 -21.73
CA ILE A 394 7.20 -16.44 -20.75
C ILE A 394 7.48 -17.78 -21.43
N HIS A 395 8.42 -18.56 -20.89
CA HIS A 395 8.98 -19.74 -21.56
C HIS A 395 9.50 -20.81 -20.61
N THR A 396 9.53 -22.06 -21.04
CA THR A 396 10.08 -23.16 -20.24
C THR A 396 11.60 -23.08 -20.10
N SER A 397 12.12 -23.36 -18.90
CA SER A 397 13.57 -23.36 -18.59
C SER A 397 14.33 -24.52 -19.25
N GLY A 398 13.62 -25.57 -19.66
CA GLY A 398 14.17 -26.85 -20.07
C GLY A 398 14.74 -27.69 -18.91
N GLY A 399 14.80 -29.01 -19.10
CA GLY A 399 15.37 -29.97 -18.15
C GLY A 399 14.36 -31.05 -17.73
N LEU A 400 14.72 -31.83 -16.70
CA LEU A 400 13.85 -32.88 -16.13
C LEU A 400 12.71 -32.33 -15.26
N PHE A 401 12.90 -31.13 -14.71
CA PHE A 401 11.93 -30.42 -13.87
C PHE A 401 11.96 -28.93 -14.25
N PRO A 402 11.44 -28.55 -15.43
CA PRO A 402 11.54 -27.17 -15.86
C PRO A 402 10.50 -26.28 -15.16
N THR A 403 10.80 -25.00 -15.22
CA THR A 403 9.96 -23.90 -14.72
C THR A 403 9.55 -23.01 -15.87
N TYR A 404 8.39 -22.36 -15.77
CA TYR A 404 8.12 -21.18 -16.56
C TYR A 404 9.03 -20.06 -16.05
N GLN A 405 9.78 -19.46 -16.98
CA GLN A 405 10.65 -18.33 -16.76
C GLN A 405 10.15 -17.14 -17.56
N PHE A 406 10.14 -15.96 -16.96
CA PHE A 406 10.08 -14.71 -17.70
C PHE A 406 11.47 -14.36 -18.21
N PHE A 407 11.61 -14.02 -19.50
CA PHE A 407 12.82 -13.40 -20.04
C PHE A 407 12.54 -11.94 -20.37
N SER A 408 13.44 -11.06 -19.94
CA SER A 408 13.52 -9.66 -20.36
C SER A 408 14.96 -9.30 -20.73
N SER A 409 15.80 -9.12 -19.70
CA SER A 409 17.26 -9.05 -19.80
C SER A 409 17.92 -10.34 -19.29
N ASN A 410 17.46 -10.83 -18.14
CA ASN A 410 17.79 -12.14 -17.57
C ASN A 410 16.57 -13.08 -17.66
N ALA A 411 16.67 -14.28 -17.09
CA ALA A 411 15.65 -15.34 -17.17
C ALA A 411 15.25 -15.81 -15.76
N GLU A 412 14.12 -15.30 -15.27
CA GLU A 412 13.67 -15.49 -13.88
C GLU A 412 12.54 -16.53 -13.82
N SER A 413 12.77 -17.62 -13.08
CA SER A 413 11.81 -18.72 -12.88
C SER A 413 10.76 -18.38 -11.83
N PHE A 414 9.48 -18.60 -12.12
CA PHE A 414 8.41 -18.29 -11.15
C PHE A 414 7.36 -19.39 -10.93
N ALA A 415 7.05 -20.22 -11.93
CA ALA A 415 6.13 -21.35 -11.80
C ALA A 415 6.78 -22.66 -12.24
N THR A 416 6.34 -23.82 -11.71
CA THR A 416 6.78 -25.14 -12.20
C THR A 416 5.91 -25.57 -13.38
N VAL A 417 6.45 -26.22 -14.42
CA VAL A 417 5.64 -26.71 -15.55
C VAL A 417 4.87 -27.98 -15.15
N ARG A 418 3.54 -27.97 -15.30
CA ARG A 418 2.63 -29.09 -14.96
C ARG A 418 1.84 -29.56 -16.19
N LEU A 419 1.22 -30.74 -16.06
CA LEU A 419 0.26 -31.31 -17.02
C LEU A 419 -1.20 -30.87 -16.76
N GLU A 420 -1.40 -30.07 -15.72
CA GLU A 420 -2.68 -29.44 -15.38
C GLU A 420 -2.68 -27.99 -15.86
N TRP A 421 -3.86 -27.36 -15.91
CA TRP A 421 -3.99 -25.93 -16.20
C TRP A 421 -3.33 -25.08 -15.10
N GLN A 422 -2.63 -24.02 -15.52
CA GLN A 422 -1.96 -23.05 -14.64
C GLN A 422 -2.16 -21.63 -15.18
N HIS A 423 -2.54 -20.69 -14.31
CA HIS A 423 -2.54 -19.26 -14.65
C HIS A 423 -1.13 -18.70 -14.42
N LEU A 424 -0.58 -18.04 -15.44
CA LEU A 424 0.77 -17.52 -15.49
C LEU A 424 0.71 -16.02 -15.78
N ALA A 425 0.99 -15.20 -14.77
CA ALA A 425 0.91 -13.75 -14.91
C ALA A 425 2.17 -13.01 -14.42
N ILE A 426 2.48 -11.90 -15.09
CA ILE A 426 3.54 -10.97 -14.71
C ILE A 426 3.05 -9.53 -14.85
N THR A 427 3.36 -8.68 -13.87
CA THR A 427 3.07 -7.23 -13.94
C THR A 427 4.40 -6.46 -13.87
N VAL A 428 4.60 -5.49 -14.76
CA VAL A 428 5.83 -4.70 -14.88
C VAL A 428 5.51 -3.22 -14.66
N ASN A 429 5.95 -2.67 -13.52
CA ASN A 429 5.88 -1.24 -13.22
C ASN A 429 7.29 -0.64 -13.26
N LYS A 430 7.64 0.01 -14.38
CA LYS A 430 8.94 0.65 -14.67
C LYS A 430 10.12 -0.32 -14.56
N HIS A 431 10.63 -0.53 -13.35
CA HIS A 431 11.74 -1.43 -13.04
C HIS A 431 11.31 -2.63 -12.16
N LEU A 432 10.10 -2.63 -11.61
CA LEU A 432 9.60 -3.66 -10.70
C LEU A 432 8.76 -4.70 -11.46
N ILE A 433 9.18 -5.96 -11.43
CA ILE A 433 8.39 -7.09 -11.92
C ILE A 433 7.80 -7.83 -10.72
N ARG A 434 6.50 -8.12 -10.76
CA ARG A 434 5.83 -9.09 -9.88
C ARG A 434 5.49 -10.34 -10.68
N PHE A 435 5.65 -11.52 -10.10
CA PHE A 435 5.35 -12.81 -10.72
C PHE A 435 4.23 -13.53 -9.97
N TYR A 436 3.35 -14.22 -10.71
CA TYR A 436 2.18 -14.90 -10.15
C TYR A 436 2.01 -16.32 -10.76
N GLU A 437 1.66 -17.30 -9.92
CA GLU A 437 1.21 -18.64 -10.30
C GLU A 437 -0.16 -18.85 -9.65
N ASN A 438 -1.19 -19.15 -10.45
CA ASN A 438 -2.56 -19.40 -10.00
C ASN A 438 -3.11 -18.28 -9.08
N GLY A 439 -3.22 -17.06 -9.66
CA GLY A 439 -3.69 -15.82 -9.01
C GLY A 439 -2.71 -15.22 -8.00
N ARG A 440 -1.88 -16.04 -7.35
CA ARG A 440 -1.10 -15.65 -6.18
C ARG A 440 0.30 -15.18 -6.53
N GLN A 441 0.71 -14.04 -5.96
CA GLN A 441 2.04 -13.47 -6.14
C GLN A 441 3.12 -14.38 -5.52
N VAL A 442 4.03 -14.89 -6.36
CA VAL A 442 5.14 -15.77 -5.96
C VAL A 442 6.28 -14.95 -5.35
N TYR A 443 6.74 -13.92 -6.05
CA TYR A 443 7.75 -12.96 -5.58
C TYR A 443 7.80 -11.69 -6.45
N VAL A 444 8.68 -10.77 -6.08
CA VAL A 444 8.93 -9.48 -6.74
C VAL A 444 10.43 -9.32 -7.01
N GLN A 445 10.80 -8.77 -8.16
CA GLN A 445 12.18 -8.59 -8.61
C GLN A 445 12.37 -7.21 -9.27
N GLU A 446 13.56 -6.62 -9.13
CA GLU A 446 13.95 -5.40 -9.85
C GLU A 446 14.72 -5.73 -11.15
N LEU A 447 14.46 -4.98 -12.23
CA LEU A 447 14.99 -5.18 -13.57
C LEU A 447 16.48 -4.84 -13.67
N GLU A 448 17.33 -5.84 -13.50
CA GLU A 448 18.76 -5.74 -13.81
C GLU A 448 19.01 -5.60 -15.33
N GLY A 449 19.01 -4.37 -15.85
CA GLY A 449 19.62 -4.08 -17.17
C GLY A 449 18.91 -3.12 -18.13
N GLY A 450 17.85 -2.43 -17.70
CA GLY A 450 17.15 -1.41 -18.51
C GLY A 450 15.78 -1.85 -19.02
N ASP A 451 15.14 -0.95 -19.77
CA ASP A 451 13.70 -1.00 -20.04
C ASP A 451 13.30 -2.18 -20.97
N ALA A 452 12.62 -3.17 -20.40
CA ALA A 452 12.08 -4.33 -21.12
C ALA A 452 10.61 -4.11 -21.51
N ASN A 453 10.32 -2.91 -22.02
CA ASN A 453 9.00 -2.30 -21.99
C ASN A 453 8.37 -2.09 -23.38
N GLN A 454 9.00 -2.61 -24.45
CA GLN A 454 8.61 -2.32 -25.83
C GLN A 454 8.50 -3.59 -26.68
N PHE A 455 7.27 -3.90 -27.07
CA PHE A 455 6.92 -4.87 -28.09
C PHE A 455 6.03 -4.20 -29.15
N SER A 456 5.97 -4.80 -30.34
CA SER A 456 4.99 -4.42 -31.37
C SER A 456 4.08 -5.55 -31.85
N HIS A 457 4.44 -6.80 -31.57
CA HIS A 457 3.62 -7.97 -31.91
C HIS A 457 3.56 -8.92 -30.72
N LEU A 458 2.44 -9.61 -30.55
CA LEU A 458 2.29 -10.75 -29.65
C LEU A 458 2.41 -12.04 -30.44
N ILE A 459 3.14 -13.02 -29.90
CA ILE A 459 3.20 -14.37 -30.45
C ILE A 459 2.97 -15.37 -29.32
N MET A 460 1.97 -16.22 -29.49
CA MET A 460 1.62 -17.30 -28.56
C MET A 460 2.08 -18.64 -29.13
N GLY A 461 2.52 -19.56 -28.27
CA GLY A 461 2.99 -20.89 -28.65
C GLY A 461 4.38 -20.97 -29.31
N ARG A 462 5.02 -19.86 -29.71
CA ARG A 462 6.37 -19.86 -30.34
C ARG A 462 7.27 -18.74 -29.86
N ASN A 463 8.56 -19.03 -29.66
CA ASN A 463 9.54 -18.08 -29.14
C ASN A 463 9.92 -16.91 -30.08
N ARG A 464 10.56 -15.88 -29.51
CA ARG A 464 11.03 -14.66 -30.20
C ARG A 464 12.12 -14.86 -31.28
N HIS A 465 12.60 -16.10 -31.45
CA HIS A 465 13.57 -16.47 -32.48
C HIS A 465 12.94 -17.32 -33.60
N GLY A 466 11.65 -17.66 -33.48
CA GLY A 466 10.95 -18.52 -34.44
C GLY A 466 11.54 -19.93 -34.55
N ASN A 467 12.09 -20.48 -33.45
CA ASN A 467 12.82 -21.75 -33.47
C ASN A 467 12.57 -22.67 -32.26
N ARG A 468 11.59 -22.34 -31.41
CA ARG A 468 11.07 -23.20 -30.33
C ARG A 468 9.58 -22.94 -30.20
N HIS A 469 8.84 -24.02 -30.05
CA HIS A 469 7.38 -24.06 -30.05
C HIS A 469 6.94 -24.78 -28.77
N PHE A 470 5.81 -24.37 -28.20
CA PHE A 470 5.21 -24.95 -27.01
C PHE A 470 4.38 -26.17 -27.40
N ALA A 471 4.48 -27.23 -26.60
CA ALA A 471 3.65 -28.43 -26.72
C ALA A 471 2.60 -28.43 -25.61
N GLY A 472 1.33 -28.27 -25.97
CA GLY A 472 0.22 -28.15 -25.01
C GLY A 472 -0.78 -27.07 -25.38
N LEU A 473 -1.60 -26.68 -24.40
CA LEU A 473 -2.75 -25.80 -24.55
C LEU A 473 -2.48 -24.41 -23.98
N ILE A 474 -3.07 -23.38 -24.61
CA ILE A 474 -3.05 -21.98 -24.14
C ILE A 474 -4.45 -21.40 -24.26
N ASP A 475 -4.84 -20.63 -23.26
CA ASP A 475 -6.21 -20.18 -22.97
C ASP A 475 -6.20 -18.79 -22.30
N ASP A 476 -7.33 -18.06 -22.36
CA ASP A 476 -7.60 -16.74 -21.75
C ASP A 476 -6.40 -15.79 -21.68
N VAL A 477 -5.99 -15.24 -22.82
CA VAL A 477 -4.77 -14.44 -22.95
C VAL A 477 -5.07 -12.95 -22.86
N TYR A 478 -4.66 -12.30 -21.77
CA TYR A 478 -4.83 -10.86 -21.55
C TYR A 478 -3.50 -10.10 -21.60
N VAL A 479 -3.50 -8.92 -22.23
CA VAL A 479 -2.36 -7.99 -22.27
C VAL A 479 -2.82 -6.58 -21.94
N TYR A 480 -2.11 -5.91 -21.02
CA TYR A 480 -2.43 -4.56 -20.53
C TYR A 480 -1.30 -3.56 -20.71
N ASP A 481 -1.66 -2.28 -20.76
CA ASP A 481 -0.82 -1.08 -20.87
C ASP A 481 -0.32 -0.53 -19.51
N ARG A 482 -0.61 -1.29 -18.44
CA ARG A 482 -0.26 -0.99 -17.06
C ARG A 482 0.09 -2.24 -16.28
N ALA A 483 0.78 -2.06 -15.16
CA ALA A 483 0.86 -3.08 -14.13
C ALA A 483 -0.49 -3.19 -13.40
N LEU A 484 -1.08 -4.38 -13.37
CA LEU A 484 -2.24 -4.69 -12.53
C LEU A 484 -1.84 -4.79 -11.04
N ASN A 485 -2.80 -4.63 -10.14
CA ASN A 485 -2.63 -4.92 -8.70
C ASN A 485 -2.85 -6.43 -8.40
N PRO A 486 -2.60 -6.92 -7.17
CA PRO A 486 -2.77 -8.34 -6.85
C PRO A 486 -4.20 -8.86 -7.03
N ALA A 487 -5.23 -8.10 -6.61
CA ALA A 487 -6.62 -8.54 -6.72
C ALA A 487 -7.11 -8.60 -8.17
N GLU A 488 -6.58 -7.75 -9.06
CA GLU A 488 -6.81 -7.84 -10.50
C GLU A 488 -6.19 -9.10 -11.11
N ILE A 489 -5.05 -9.58 -10.59
CA ILE A 489 -4.43 -10.84 -11.04
C ILE A 489 -5.13 -12.07 -10.43
N GLU A 490 -5.66 -11.95 -9.21
CA GLU A 490 -6.55 -12.94 -8.60
C GLU A 490 -7.84 -13.05 -9.44
N ARG A 491 -8.47 -11.93 -9.81
CA ARG A 491 -9.62 -11.92 -10.73
C ARG A 491 -9.31 -12.53 -12.11
N LEU A 492 -8.14 -12.31 -12.69
CA LEU A 492 -7.76 -12.95 -13.96
C LEU A 492 -7.46 -14.46 -13.85
N HIS A 493 -7.28 -14.98 -12.63
CA HIS A 493 -7.32 -16.42 -12.37
C HIS A 493 -8.77 -16.89 -12.21
N ASP A 494 -9.53 -16.20 -11.36
CA ASP A 494 -10.92 -16.49 -11.03
C ASP A 494 -11.87 -15.81 -12.06
N GLY A 495 -11.91 -16.35 -13.28
CA GLY A 495 -12.94 -16.05 -14.30
C GLY A 495 -12.71 -14.82 -15.21
N GLY A 496 -11.95 -13.81 -14.77
CA GLY A 496 -11.47 -12.73 -15.64
C GLY A 496 -12.47 -11.60 -15.92
N ILE A 497 -12.57 -11.19 -17.20
CA ILE A 497 -13.53 -10.16 -17.69
C ILE A 497 -14.86 -10.82 -18.10
N GLU A 498 -14.78 -12.08 -18.49
CA GLU A 498 -15.85 -12.89 -19.05
C GLU A 498 -16.70 -13.55 -17.98
N ASP A 499 -16.22 -13.62 -16.75
CA ASP A 499 -17.02 -13.78 -15.53
C ASP A 499 -17.56 -12.39 -15.12
N SER A 500 -18.87 -12.23 -15.07
CA SER A 500 -19.53 -10.96 -14.73
C SER A 500 -19.72 -10.69 -13.23
N ASP A 501 -19.61 -11.68 -12.34
CA ASP A 501 -20.09 -11.53 -10.94
C ASP A 501 -19.13 -11.92 -9.81
N GLY A 502 -18.16 -12.82 -10.03
CA GLY A 502 -17.07 -13.05 -9.06
C GLY A 502 -16.72 -14.51 -8.74
N ASP A 503 -17.44 -15.50 -9.25
CA ASP A 503 -17.43 -16.87 -8.71
C ASP A 503 -16.30 -17.78 -9.24
N GLY A 504 -15.70 -17.45 -10.38
CA GLY A 504 -14.67 -18.22 -11.07
C GLY A 504 -15.14 -18.98 -12.33
N LEU A 505 -16.40 -18.85 -12.73
CA LEU A 505 -16.99 -19.34 -13.98
C LEU A 505 -17.16 -18.19 -14.98
N THR A 506 -17.01 -18.44 -16.28
CA THR A 506 -17.27 -17.41 -17.29
C THR A 506 -18.75 -17.39 -17.69
N ASP A 507 -19.30 -16.22 -18.03
CA ASP A 507 -20.67 -16.02 -18.53
C ASP A 507 -21.03 -17.05 -19.61
N ASP A 508 -20.08 -17.35 -20.52
CA ASP A 508 -20.24 -18.35 -21.59
C ASP A 508 -20.31 -19.79 -21.04
N TYR A 509 -19.54 -20.15 -20.00
CA TYR A 509 -19.74 -21.41 -19.28
C TYR A 509 -21.12 -21.43 -18.63
N GLU A 510 -21.49 -20.39 -17.89
CA GLU A 510 -22.75 -20.32 -17.16
C GLU A 510 -23.97 -20.48 -18.07
N ILE A 511 -24.05 -19.70 -19.15
CA ILE A 511 -25.15 -19.80 -20.13
C ILE A 511 -25.08 -21.04 -21.03
N GLY A 512 -24.05 -21.88 -20.88
CA GLY A 512 -23.94 -23.17 -21.56
C GLY A 512 -23.50 -23.08 -23.02
N TYR A 513 -22.55 -22.19 -23.34
CA TYR A 513 -21.79 -22.27 -24.59
C TYR A 513 -21.07 -23.63 -24.66
N GLY A 514 -21.11 -24.29 -25.83
CA GLY A 514 -20.59 -25.66 -26.03
C GLY A 514 -21.33 -26.80 -25.26
N ARG A 515 -22.07 -26.50 -24.18
CA ARG A 515 -22.63 -27.45 -23.20
C ARG A 515 -23.51 -28.57 -23.77
N TYR A 516 -24.25 -28.31 -24.85
CA TYR A 516 -25.35 -29.19 -25.30
C TYR A 516 -25.04 -29.97 -26.58
N ALA A 517 -25.10 -31.30 -26.52
CA ALA A 517 -24.86 -32.18 -27.68
C ALA A 517 -26.02 -33.13 -27.99
N ALA A 518 -26.45 -33.17 -29.26
CA ALA A 518 -27.54 -34.01 -29.74
C ALA A 518 -27.10 -35.46 -30.04
N ILE A 519 -26.89 -36.28 -29.01
CA ILE A 519 -26.39 -37.65 -29.15
C ILE A 519 -27.44 -38.58 -29.77
N LYS A 520 -27.23 -38.93 -31.04
CA LYS A 520 -28.12 -39.80 -31.82
C LYS A 520 -27.83 -41.28 -31.57
N GLY A 521 -28.86 -42.05 -31.22
CA GLY A 521 -28.72 -43.50 -30.99
C GLY A 521 -30.03 -44.26 -30.91
N ASP A 522 -29.93 -45.52 -30.48
CA ASP A 522 -31.02 -46.50 -30.44
C ASP A 522 -31.10 -47.07 -29.01
N PHE A 523 -31.47 -46.20 -28.06
CA PHE A 523 -31.37 -46.43 -26.62
C PHE A 523 -32.74 -46.66 -25.93
N ASP A 524 -32.75 -47.47 -24.85
CA ASP A 524 -33.67 -47.26 -23.72
C ASP A 524 -33.19 -46.07 -22.87
N TRP A 525 -34.02 -45.58 -21.96
CA TRP A 525 -33.64 -44.42 -21.14
C TRP A 525 -32.40 -44.70 -20.27
N ALA A 526 -32.34 -45.88 -19.65
CA ALA A 526 -31.18 -46.30 -18.85
C ALA A 526 -29.89 -46.40 -19.69
N GLY A 527 -29.96 -46.90 -20.92
CA GLY A 527 -28.83 -46.94 -21.84
C GLY A 527 -28.40 -45.57 -22.36
N ALA A 528 -29.32 -44.62 -22.49
CA ALA A 528 -29.01 -43.22 -22.80
C ALA A 528 -28.29 -42.54 -21.62
N ASN A 529 -28.77 -42.74 -20.39
CA ASN A 529 -28.19 -42.13 -19.20
C ASN A 529 -26.76 -42.67 -18.93
N ALA A 530 -26.55 -43.98 -19.12
CA ALA A 530 -25.22 -44.59 -19.03
C ALA A 530 -24.25 -44.12 -20.13
N ASP A 531 -24.72 -43.91 -21.36
CA ASP A 531 -23.89 -43.34 -22.45
C ASP A 531 -23.58 -41.85 -22.23
N ALA A 532 -24.47 -41.10 -21.57
CA ALA A 532 -24.21 -39.71 -21.16
C ALA A 532 -23.13 -39.65 -20.07
N GLN A 533 -23.29 -40.43 -19.01
CA GLN A 533 -22.32 -40.55 -17.91
C GLN A 533 -20.95 -41.03 -18.41
N GLN A 534 -20.92 -41.94 -19.39
CA GLN A 534 -19.66 -42.38 -20.02
C GLN A 534 -18.95 -41.27 -20.83
N ARG A 535 -19.67 -40.21 -21.24
CA ARG A 535 -19.10 -39.05 -21.95
C ARG A 535 -18.63 -37.93 -21.02
N GLY A 536 -18.85 -38.04 -19.72
CA GLY A 536 -18.54 -37.00 -18.75
C GLY A 536 -19.67 -36.01 -18.47
N GLY A 537 -20.91 -36.33 -18.86
CA GLY A 537 -22.08 -35.48 -18.68
C GLY A 537 -23.34 -36.25 -18.26
N HIS A 538 -24.52 -35.62 -18.37
CA HIS A 538 -25.81 -36.26 -18.10
C HIS A 538 -26.82 -36.02 -19.23
N ILE A 539 -27.99 -36.66 -19.15
CA ILE A 539 -29.10 -36.30 -20.03
C ILE A 539 -29.59 -34.91 -19.59
N ALA A 540 -29.74 -34.00 -20.55
CA ALA A 540 -29.97 -32.59 -20.26
C ALA A 540 -31.22 -32.35 -19.41
N THR A 541 -31.04 -31.67 -18.27
CA THR A 541 -32.09 -31.15 -17.40
C THR A 541 -32.43 -29.74 -17.86
N ILE A 542 -33.66 -29.25 -17.61
CA ILE A 542 -34.11 -27.94 -18.15
C ILE A 542 -34.97 -27.21 -17.09
N THR A 543 -34.35 -26.43 -16.21
CA THR A 543 -35.03 -25.75 -15.10
C THR A 543 -35.69 -24.41 -15.47
N SER A 544 -35.38 -23.83 -16.63
CA SER A 544 -35.80 -22.47 -17.01
C SER A 544 -36.11 -22.26 -18.51
N GLU A 545 -36.74 -21.11 -18.81
CA GLU A 545 -37.02 -20.66 -20.19
C GLU A 545 -35.75 -20.21 -20.94
N ALA A 546 -34.77 -19.65 -20.22
CA ALA A 546 -33.53 -19.13 -20.80
C ALA A 546 -32.60 -20.28 -21.23
N GLU A 547 -32.44 -21.26 -20.37
CA GLU A 547 -31.79 -22.56 -20.60
C GLU A 547 -32.43 -23.31 -21.78
N TRP A 548 -33.77 -23.42 -21.84
CA TRP A 548 -34.45 -24.01 -23.01
C TRP A 548 -34.25 -23.21 -24.31
N HIS A 549 -33.88 -21.94 -24.22
CA HIS A 549 -33.44 -21.13 -25.36
C HIS A 549 -31.96 -21.40 -25.70
N ALA A 550 -31.08 -21.51 -24.69
CA ALA A 550 -29.65 -21.82 -24.85
C ALA A 550 -29.43 -23.17 -25.58
N VAL A 551 -30.12 -24.24 -25.16
CA VAL A 551 -30.09 -25.56 -25.85
C VAL A 551 -30.48 -25.42 -27.33
N LYS A 552 -31.39 -24.50 -27.66
CA LYS A 552 -31.83 -24.22 -29.04
C LYS A 552 -30.85 -23.36 -29.82
N GLU A 553 -30.07 -22.48 -29.19
CA GLU A 553 -28.98 -21.78 -29.86
C GLU A 553 -27.85 -22.76 -30.21
N VAL A 554 -27.34 -23.51 -29.23
CA VAL A 554 -26.25 -24.48 -29.43
C VAL A 554 -26.61 -25.55 -30.47
N LEU A 555 -27.82 -26.14 -30.40
CA LEU A 555 -28.24 -27.19 -31.34
C LEU A 555 -28.89 -26.65 -32.64
N GLY A 556 -29.18 -25.35 -32.72
CA GLY A 556 -29.82 -24.65 -33.84
C GLY A 556 -31.29 -25.03 -34.15
N THR A 557 -31.64 -26.31 -34.11
CA THR A 557 -33.01 -26.83 -34.23
C THR A 557 -33.13 -28.12 -33.45
N ILE A 558 -33.95 -28.12 -32.40
CA ILE A 558 -34.05 -29.26 -31.48
C ILE A 558 -34.50 -30.52 -32.24
N PRO A 559 -33.79 -31.66 -32.10
CA PRO A 559 -34.14 -32.90 -32.79
C PRO A 559 -35.42 -33.53 -32.18
N HIS A 560 -36.13 -34.34 -32.96
CA HIS A 560 -37.35 -35.03 -32.51
C HIS A 560 -37.01 -36.38 -31.87
N GLY A 561 -37.63 -36.66 -30.71
CA GLY A 561 -37.59 -37.96 -30.05
C GLY A 561 -36.32 -38.17 -29.25
N TYR A 562 -35.75 -37.12 -28.65
CA TYR A 562 -34.55 -37.21 -27.84
C TYR A 562 -34.95 -37.12 -26.36
N TYR A 563 -34.45 -38.03 -25.52
CA TYR A 563 -34.71 -37.97 -24.08
C TYR A 563 -34.15 -36.68 -23.46
N LEU A 564 -34.83 -36.21 -22.41
CA LEU A 564 -34.38 -35.20 -21.46
C LEU A 564 -34.25 -35.87 -20.07
N GLY A 565 -33.55 -35.23 -19.13
CA GLY A 565 -33.25 -35.74 -17.80
C GLY A 565 -34.44 -35.77 -16.82
N GLY A 566 -35.67 -35.53 -17.30
CA GLY A 566 -36.88 -35.51 -16.48
C GLY A 566 -37.51 -36.89 -16.34
N THR A 567 -37.98 -37.24 -15.15
CA THR A 567 -38.61 -38.53 -14.84
C THR A 567 -39.68 -38.41 -13.75
N ASP A 568 -40.72 -39.25 -13.78
CA ASP A 568 -41.65 -39.45 -12.66
C ASP A 568 -41.78 -40.93 -12.22
N GLU A 569 -40.87 -41.80 -12.65
CA GLU A 569 -40.80 -43.25 -12.32
C GLU A 569 -40.94 -43.55 -10.81
N LYS A 570 -40.47 -42.64 -9.94
CA LYS A 570 -40.60 -42.77 -8.48
C LYS A 570 -42.04 -42.59 -7.98
N THR A 571 -42.84 -41.72 -8.60
CA THR A 571 -44.23 -41.40 -8.23
C THR A 571 -44.94 -40.68 -9.39
N GLU A 572 -45.76 -41.42 -10.13
CA GLU A 572 -46.76 -40.95 -11.11
C GLU A 572 -47.22 -39.49 -10.94
N GLY A 573 -46.94 -38.65 -11.93
CA GLY A 573 -47.33 -37.23 -11.96
C GLY A 573 -46.51 -36.30 -11.07
N VAL A 574 -45.50 -36.80 -10.35
CA VAL A 574 -44.56 -36.03 -9.54
C VAL A 574 -43.18 -36.12 -10.18
N TRP A 575 -42.94 -35.19 -11.11
CA TRP A 575 -41.73 -35.12 -11.92
C TRP A 575 -40.55 -34.54 -11.15
N GLU A 576 -39.36 -35.05 -11.47
CA GLU A 576 -38.05 -34.67 -10.93
C GLU A 576 -36.98 -34.68 -12.04
N TRP A 577 -35.90 -33.93 -11.85
CA TRP A 577 -34.70 -34.00 -12.68
C TRP A 577 -33.71 -35.02 -12.11
N ILE A 578 -32.91 -35.69 -12.97
CA ILE A 578 -31.92 -36.69 -12.54
C ILE A 578 -30.76 -36.15 -11.69
N THR A 579 -30.50 -34.84 -11.80
CA THR A 579 -29.59 -34.03 -10.97
C THR A 579 -30.10 -33.88 -9.53
N GLY A 580 -31.41 -33.69 -9.36
CA GLY A 580 -32.07 -33.33 -8.10
C GLY A 580 -32.66 -31.92 -8.09
N GLU A 581 -32.42 -31.13 -9.14
CA GLU A 581 -32.92 -29.77 -9.32
C GLU A 581 -34.44 -29.64 -9.16
N ILE A 582 -34.89 -28.49 -8.68
CA ILE A 582 -36.31 -28.24 -8.40
C ILE A 582 -37.12 -28.21 -9.71
N TRP A 583 -38.08 -29.13 -9.86
CA TRP A 583 -39.01 -29.19 -10.99
C TRP A 583 -39.99 -28.00 -11.01
N LYS A 584 -39.49 -26.84 -11.46
CA LYS A 584 -40.16 -25.53 -11.48
C LYS A 584 -40.68 -25.11 -12.86
N PHE A 585 -40.20 -25.74 -13.93
CA PHE A 585 -40.46 -25.37 -15.33
C PHE A 585 -40.86 -26.58 -16.17
N THR A 586 -41.72 -26.38 -17.19
CA THR A 586 -42.12 -27.43 -18.14
C THR A 586 -42.44 -26.86 -19.52
N LYS A 587 -42.24 -27.66 -20.57
CA LYS A 587 -42.67 -27.37 -21.95
C LYS A 587 -43.56 -28.46 -22.55
N TRP A 588 -44.40 -29.10 -21.75
CA TRP A 588 -45.30 -30.16 -22.21
C TRP A 588 -46.16 -29.77 -23.42
N ALA A 589 -46.32 -30.71 -24.36
CA ALA A 589 -47.20 -30.51 -25.52
C ALA A 589 -48.69 -30.55 -25.11
N PRO A 590 -49.63 -30.05 -25.94
CA PRO A 590 -51.04 -29.91 -25.54
C PRO A 590 -51.78 -31.25 -25.35
N GLY A 591 -51.70 -31.80 -24.14
CA GLY A 591 -52.22 -33.11 -23.76
C GLY A 591 -51.33 -33.85 -22.75
N GLU A 592 -50.06 -33.46 -22.67
CA GLU A 592 -49.02 -34.19 -21.94
C GLU A 592 -48.70 -33.52 -20.57
N PRO A 593 -48.10 -34.24 -19.59
CA PRO A 593 -47.87 -35.69 -19.60
C PRO A 593 -49.20 -36.43 -19.52
N ASN A 594 -49.33 -37.53 -20.28
CA ASN A 594 -50.59 -38.24 -20.47
C ASN A 594 -50.62 -39.64 -19.84
N ASN A 595 -49.45 -40.21 -19.55
CA ASN A 595 -49.17 -41.61 -19.24
C ASN A 595 -50.09 -42.60 -20.00
N LEU A 596 -49.77 -42.92 -21.26
CA LEU A 596 -50.51 -43.88 -22.08
C LEU A 596 -49.87 -45.28 -22.00
N PRO A 597 -50.27 -46.14 -21.04
CA PRO A 597 -49.62 -47.41 -20.77
C PRO A 597 -49.69 -48.37 -21.96
N ARG A 598 -48.56 -49.02 -22.28
CA ARG A 598 -48.48 -50.07 -23.31
C ARG A 598 -47.84 -51.32 -22.76
N SER A 599 -48.57 -52.43 -22.85
CA SER A 599 -48.19 -53.77 -22.36
C SER A 599 -46.86 -54.36 -22.85
N GLN A 600 -46.17 -53.70 -23.79
CA GLN A 600 -44.87 -54.09 -24.33
C GLN A 600 -43.72 -53.15 -23.95
N TYR A 601 -44.02 -51.96 -23.40
CA TYR A 601 -43.02 -50.96 -23.00
C TYR A 601 -43.13 -50.57 -21.52
N GLY A 602 -44.34 -50.51 -20.96
CA GLY A 602 -44.59 -50.04 -19.60
C GLY A 602 -45.53 -48.84 -19.61
N ASP A 603 -45.34 -47.99 -18.62
CA ASP A 603 -45.97 -46.70 -18.45
C ASP A 603 -44.98 -45.63 -18.99
N GLU A 604 -45.35 -44.35 -19.12
CA GLU A 604 -44.53 -43.33 -19.83
C GLU A 604 -43.71 -42.43 -18.88
N ASP A 605 -42.74 -43.04 -18.18
CA ASP A 605 -42.10 -42.47 -16.99
C ASP A 605 -41.06 -41.33 -17.20
N HIS A 606 -40.73 -40.91 -18.44
CA HIS A 606 -39.60 -39.97 -18.70
C HIS A 606 -39.85 -38.91 -19.79
N ALA A 607 -39.13 -37.79 -19.74
CA ALA A 607 -39.31 -36.68 -20.67
C ALA A 607 -38.60 -36.88 -22.02
N GLN A 608 -39.23 -36.44 -23.11
CA GLN A 608 -38.69 -36.51 -24.48
C GLN A 608 -39.12 -35.32 -25.35
N THR A 609 -38.23 -34.86 -26.22
CA THR A 609 -38.52 -33.78 -27.18
C THR A 609 -39.49 -34.25 -28.28
N TRP A 610 -40.56 -33.50 -28.54
CA TRP A 610 -41.69 -33.97 -29.35
C TRP A 610 -42.15 -32.98 -30.43
N THR A 611 -43.14 -32.13 -30.13
CA THR A 611 -43.78 -31.26 -31.12
C THR A 611 -42.92 -30.03 -31.42
N ALA A 612 -42.66 -29.75 -32.71
CA ALA A 612 -41.88 -28.57 -33.12
C ALA A 612 -42.66 -27.26 -32.93
N THR A 613 -42.00 -26.25 -32.39
CA THR A 613 -42.49 -24.86 -32.31
C THR A 613 -41.96 -24.02 -33.48
N SER A 614 -42.54 -22.84 -33.71
CA SER A 614 -42.28 -22.00 -34.89
C SER A 614 -40.91 -21.31 -34.92
N ASP A 615 -40.20 -21.35 -33.80
CA ASP A 615 -38.86 -20.82 -33.52
C ASP A 615 -37.74 -21.86 -33.72
N GLY A 616 -38.07 -23.12 -34.04
CA GLY A 616 -37.13 -24.23 -34.17
C GLY A 616 -36.92 -25.04 -32.88
N ASN A 617 -37.57 -24.64 -31.78
CA ASN A 617 -37.54 -25.34 -30.51
C ASN A 617 -38.58 -26.50 -30.46
N ARG A 618 -38.77 -27.15 -29.30
CA ARG A 618 -39.80 -28.18 -29.10
C ARG A 618 -40.61 -28.05 -27.81
N LEU A 619 -41.80 -28.64 -27.87
CA LEU A 619 -42.58 -29.06 -26.71
C LEU A 619 -42.29 -30.54 -26.40
N TRP A 620 -42.44 -30.91 -25.13
CA TRP A 620 -42.08 -32.21 -24.57
C TRP A 620 -43.27 -33.21 -24.57
N ASN A 621 -42.95 -34.49 -24.47
CA ASN A 621 -43.88 -35.62 -24.33
C ASN A 621 -43.25 -36.62 -23.36
N ASP A 622 -44.07 -37.25 -22.54
CA ASP A 622 -43.70 -38.32 -21.62
C ASP A 622 -43.56 -39.66 -22.39
N ILE A 623 -42.56 -40.48 -22.11
CA ILE A 623 -42.21 -41.65 -22.93
C ILE A 623 -41.69 -42.82 -22.09
N TYR A 624 -41.95 -44.04 -22.58
CA TYR A 624 -41.52 -45.27 -21.91
C TYR A 624 -40.02 -45.36 -21.65
N SER A 625 -39.66 -45.76 -20.43
CA SER A 625 -38.34 -46.25 -20.02
C SER A 625 -37.71 -47.26 -20.98
N LYS A 626 -38.52 -48.17 -21.54
CA LYS A 626 -38.03 -49.22 -22.46
C LYS A 626 -37.87 -48.73 -23.89
N LYS A 627 -36.79 -49.22 -24.52
CA LYS A 627 -36.39 -48.99 -25.90
C LYS A 627 -37.56 -49.15 -26.87
N ASN A 628 -37.93 -48.05 -27.51
CA ASN A 628 -39.14 -47.92 -28.30
C ASN A 628 -38.87 -47.23 -29.66
N PRO A 629 -39.78 -47.34 -30.66
CA PRO A 629 -39.57 -46.76 -31.99
C PRO A 629 -39.63 -45.23 -32.07
N TRP A 630 -39.96 -44.50 -31.00
CA TRP A 630 -40.09 -43.03 -30.99
C TRP A 630 -38.81 -42.35 -30.54
N SER A 631 -38.12 -42.89 -29.53
CA SER A 631 -36.77 -42.46 -29.11
C SER A 631 -35.72 -42.59 -30.22
N LYS A 632 -34.86 -41.57 -30.36
CA LYS A 632 -33.85 -41.38 -31.43
C LYS A 632 -32.46 -41.02 -30.93
N GLY A 633 -32.31 -40.84 -29.62
CA GLY A 633 -31.15 -40.24 -28.99
C GLY A 633 -31.52 -39.61 -27.65
N TYR A 634 -30.64 -38.78 -27.14
CA TYR A 634 -30.83 -37.94 -25.96
C TYR A 634 -30.04 -36.63 -26.16
N ILE A 635 -30.43 -35.57 -25.46
CA ILE A 635 -29.59 -34.37 -25.37
C ILE A 635 -28.61 -34.58 -24.22
N LEU A 636 -27.31 -34.45 -24.49
CA LEU A 636 -26.23 -34.48 -23.51
C LEU A 636 -25.97 -33.07 -23.00
N GLU A 637 -25.59 -32.96 -21.73
CA GLU A 637 -25.25 -31.74 -21.01
C GLU A 637 -23.96 -31.94 -20.19
N TYR A 638 -23.19 -30.86 -20.05
CA TYR A 638 -21.87 -30.78 -19.43
C TYR A 638 -21.77 -29.58 -18.48
N GLY A 639 -21.70 -29.80 -17.16
CA GLY A 639 -21.81 -28.71 -16.18
C GLY A 639 -23.24 -28.18 -16.03
N TYR A 640 -23.42 -27.05 -15.35
CA TYR A 640 -24.73 -26.55 -14.90
C TYR A 640 -25.04 -25.15 -15.45
N TYR A 641 -26.32 -24.89 -15.76
CA TYR A 641 -26.78 -23.59 -16.24
C TYR A 641 -27.11 -22.64 -15.09
N THR A 642 -26.29 -21.62 -14.89
CA THR A 642 -26.40 -20.63 -13.79
C THR A 642 -26.83 -19.25 -14.34
N ASP A 643 -26.93 -18.25 -13.47
CA ASP A 643 -27.36 -16.88 -13.81
C ASP A 643 -26.19 -15.91 -13.61
N PRO A 644 -25.49 -15.49 -14.70
CA PRO A 644 -24.17 -14.81 -14.70
C PRO A 644 -24.24 -13.33 -14.26
N THR A 645 -24.97 -13.10 -13.18
CA THR A 645 -25.14 -11.83 -12.48
C THR A 645 -25.27 -12.04 -10.97
N LYS A 646 -25.04 -13.27 -10.49
CA LYS A 646 -25.14 -13.75 -9.11
C LYS A 646 -24.26 -15.01 -8.93
N ALA A 647 -23.12 -14.82 -8.30
CA ALA A 647 -22.22 -15.87 -7.83
C ALA A 647 -22.84 -16.97 -6.94
N ASP A 648 -24.10 -16.84 -6.51
CA ASP A 648 -24.90 -17.83 -5.76
C ASP A 648 -26.28 -17.90 -6.45
N SER A 649 -26.46 -18.86 -7.35
CA SER A 649 -27.64 -18.93 -8.23
C SER A 649 -28.91 -19.37 -7.51
N ASP A 650 -28.80 -20.30 -6.56
CA ASP A 650 -29.96 -20.85 -5.84
C ASP A 650 -30.27 -20.16 -4.49
N GLY A 651 -29.31 -19.41 -3.95
CA GLY A 651 -29.44 -18.53 -2.78
C GLY A 651 -29.13 -19.19 -1.44
N ASP A 652 -28.32 -20.26 -1.42
CA ASP A 652 -27.98 -21.01 -0.20
C ASP A 652 -26.66 -20.57 0.48
N GLY A 653 -25.83 -19.78 -0.20
CA GLY A 653 -24.59 -19.19 0.32
C GLY A 653 -23.35 -20.09 0.21
N ALA A 654 -23.28 -20.94 -0.81
CA ALA A 654 -22.02 -21.31 -1.46
C ALA A 654 -21.96 -20.57 -2.82
N ASP A 655 -20.76 -20.36 -3.35
CA ASP A 655 -20.62 -19.68 -4.64
C ASP A 655 -20.58 -20.73 -5.78
N ASP A 656 -21.21 -20.49 -6.92
CA ASP A 656 -21.52 -21.49 -7.96
C ASP A 656 -20.24 -22.19 -8.49
N GLY A 657 -19.17 -21.45 -8.75
CA GLY A 657 -17.85 -21.95 -9.15
C GLY A 657 -17.16 -22.79 -8.07
N VAL A 658 -17.41 -22.51 -6.78
CA VAL A 658 -16.96 -23.34 -5.66
C VAL A 658 -17.72 -24.67 -5.63
N GLU A 659 -19.00 -24.67 -5.99
CA GLU A 659 -19.82 -25.88 -6.13
C GLU A 659 -19.37 -26.72 -7.33
N VAL A 660 -19.18 -26.10 -8.50
CA VAL A 660 -18.63 -26.76 -9.70
C VAL A 660 -17.26 -27.38 -9.40
N ALA A 661 -16.37 -26.65 -8.72
CA ALA A 661 -15.05 -27.16 -8.31
C ALA A 661 -15.13 -28.28 -7.26
N ALA A 662 -16.16 -28.30 -6.41
CA ALA A 662 -16.44 -29.37 -5.47
C ALA A 662 -17.12 -30.60 -6.12
N GLY A 663 -17.59 -30.47 -7.37
CA GLY A 663 -18.39 -31.47 -8.06
C GLY A 663 -19.83 -31.56 -7.54
N THR A 664 -20.36 -30.45 -7.02
CA THR A 664 -21.75 -30.32 -6.56
C THR A 664 -22.60 -29.50 -7.55
N ASP A 665 -23.84 -29.14 -7.19
CA ASP A 665 -24.89 -28.70 -8.14
C ASP A 665 -25.43 -27.31 -7.72
N PRO A 666 -24.99 -26.21 -8.37
CA PRO A 666 -25.34 -24.82 -7.99
C PRO A 666 -26.79 -24.41 -8.30
N ASN A 667 -27.63 -25.33 -8.80
CA ASN A 667 -29.07 -25.10 -8.99
C ASN A 667 -29.93 -25.80 -7.91
N ASN A 668 -29.31 -26.28 -6.84
CA ASN A 668 -29.87 -27.26 -5.92
C ASN A 668 -29.45 -27.00 -4.45
N PRO A 669 -30.26 -26.26 -3.65
CA PRO A 669 -29.89 -25.70 -2.33
C PRO A 669 -29.89 -26.73 -1.19
N LEU A 670 -29.53 -27.97 -1.55
CA LEU A 670 -29.36 -29.15 -0.72
C LEU A 670 -28.07 -29.92 -1.09
N SER A 671 -27.41 -29.53 -2.19
CA SER A 671 -26.27 -30.20 -2.80
C SER A 671 -24.97 -29.44 -2.53
N ARG A 672 -24.66 -29.14 -1.27
CA ARG A 672 -23.55 -28.21 -0.94
C ARG A 672 -22.17 -28.87 -0.90
N PRO A 673 -21.06 -28.11 -1.09
CA PRO A 673 -19.72 -28.51 -0.70
C PRO A 673 -19.68 -28.97 0.76
N ALA A 674 -18.95 -30.05 1.02
CA ALA A 674 -18.75 -30.52 2.40
C ALA A 674 -17.95 -29.48 3.19
N PRO A 675 -18.44 -29.00 4.36
CA PRO A 675 -17.75 -27.95 5.11
C PRO A 675 -16.37 -28.43 5.57
N GLU A 676 -15.33 -27.64 5.29
CA GLU A 676 -13.93 -28.02 5.49
C GLU A 676 -13.67 -28.62 6.88
N ASN A 677 -13.41 -29.92 6.89
CA ASN A 677 -12.92 -30.68 8.03
C ASN A 677 -11.90 -31.69 7.48
N ASP A 678 -10.61 -31.49 7.78
CA ASP A 678 -9.53 -32.38 7.33
C ASP A 678 -9.73 -33.83 7.82
N ALA A 679 -10.31 -34.66 6.98
CA ALA A 679 -10.49 -36.10 7.21
C ALA A 679 -10.56 -36.88 5.88
N PRO A 680 -9.63 -37.82 5.61
CA PRO A 680 -9.63 -38.57 4.36
C PRO A 680 -10.74 -39.65 4.32
N GLY A 681 -11.36 -39.84 3.14
CA GLY A 681 -12.25 -40.97 2.84
C GLY A 681 -11.52 -42.33 2.79
N SER A 682 -12.18 -43.46 2.54
CA SER A 682 -13.52 -43.67 1.94
C SER A 682 -14.06 -45.10 2.20
N SER A 683 -15.33 -45.39 1.84
CA SER A 683 -15.96 -46.74 1.72
C SER A 683 -17.42 -46.61 1.25
N PRO A 684 -18.10 -47.67 0.72
CA PRO A 684 -17.68 -49.08 0.54
C PRO A 684 -17.78 -49.64 -0.91
N GLY A 685 -17.37 -50.91 -1.13
CA GLY A 685 -17.49 -51.67 -2.40
C GLY A 685 -18.85 -52.34 -2.61
N GLU A 686 -19.03 -53.48 -3.30
CA GLU A 686 -18.17 -54.46 -4.02
C GLU A 686 -19.14 -55.28 -4.95
N ALA A 687 -18.82 -56.13 -5.95
CA ALA A 687 -17.62 -56.76 -6.53
C ALA A 687 -17.97 -57.18 -8.00
N PRO A 688 -17.04 -57.50 -8.94
CA PRO A 688 -16.42 -58.85 -8.96
C PRO A 688 -15.05 -58.97 -9.72
N VAL A 689 -14.47 -60.14 -10.06
CA VAL A 689 -14.04 -61.35 -9.29
C VAL A 689 -12.87 -61.98 -10.08
N VAL A 690 -11.62 -61.86 -9.59
CA VAL A 690 -10.45 -62.71 -9.94
C VAL A 690 -9.53 -62.76 -8.71
N PHE A 691 -9.49 -63.89 -7.99
CA PHE A 691 -9.43 -63.81 -6.52
C PHE A 691 -8.33 -64.62 -5.78
N GLN A 692 -7.23 -65.04 -6.41
CA GLN A 692 -6.14 -65.72 -5.67
C GLN A 692 -4.79 -65.01 -5.76
N GLU A 693 -4.25 -64.74 -6.95
CA GLU A 693 -2.94 -64.06 -7.08
C GLU A 693 -2.97 -62.66 -6.43
N LYS A 694 -4.12 -61.97 -6.49
CA LYS A 694 -4.32 -60.68 -5.84
C LYS A 694 -4.32 -60.74 -4.30
N ILE A 695 -4.65 -61.88 -3.69
CA ILE A 695 -4.56 -62.04 -2.22
C ILE A 695 -3.09 -62.05 -1.79
N ASP A 696 -2.27 -62.85 -2.46
CA ASP A 696 -0.84 -62.97 -2.17
C ASP A 696 -0.10 -61.63 -2.42
N GLU A 697 -0.50 -60.85 -3.43
CA GLU A 697 -0.03 -59.46 -3.61
C GLU A 697 -0.45 -58.55 -2.44
N LEU A 698 -1.75 -58.53 -2.10
CA LEU A 698 -2.29 -57.68 -1.04
C LEU A 698 -1.72 -58.00 0.35
N GLU A 699 -1.41 -59.26 0.67
CA GLU A 699 -0.76 -59.61 1.94
C GLU A 699 0.67 -59.03 2.05
N ASN A 700 1.42 -58.98 0.93
CA ASN A 700 2.74 -58.36 0.88
C ASN A 700 2.64 -56.82 0.91
N GLU A 701 1.64 -56.24 0.24
CA GLU A 701 1.38 -54.80 0.24
C GLU A 701 0.97 -54.32 1.64
N VAL A 702 0.09 -55.05 2.33
CA VAL A 702 -0.29 -54.80 3.73
C VAL A 702 0.90 -54.94 4.69
N ALA A 703 1.87 -55.82 4.42
CA ALA A 703 3.10 -55.90 5.21
C ALA A 703 3.97 -54.64 5.00
N ASN A 704 4.23 -54.25 3.76
CA ASN A 704 4.99 -53.05 3.41
C ASN A 704 4.35 -51.76 3.97
N LEU A 705 3.01 -51.65 3.90
CA LEU A 705 2.27 -50.52 4.47
C LEU A 705 2.39 -50.45 6.00
N ARG A 706 2.47 -51.59 6.71
CA ARG A 706 2.71 -51.61 8.17
C ARG A 706 4.12 -51.11 8.51
N ASP A 707 5.14 -51.58 7.79
CA ASP A 707 6.52 -51.12 7.98
C ASP A 707 6.67 -49.61 7.69
N GLN A 708 5.89 -49.08 6.74
CA GLN A 708 5.82 -47.64 6.45
C GLN A 708 5.06 -46.84 7.54
N VAL A 709 4.00 -47.40 8.12
CA VAL A 709 3.31 -46.79 9.27
C VAL A 709 4.24 -46.73 10.48
N GLU A 710 4.94 -47.80 10.84
CA GLU A 710 5.88 -47.80 11.97
C GLU A 710 7.02 -46.78 11.78
N GLN A 711 7.51 -46.60 10.54
CA GLN A 711 8.48 -45.54 10.20
C GLN A 711 7.89 -44.12 10.27
N ARG A 712 6.61 -43.93 9.92
CA ARG A 712 5.91 -42.65 10.07
C ARG A 712 5.65 -42.32 11.53
N ASP A 713 5.17 -43.27 12.33
CA ASP A 713 4.97 -43.12 13.78
C ASP A 713 6.28 -42.75 14.50
N ALA A 714 7.39 -43.41 14.14
CA ALA A 714 8.72 -43.07 14.66
C ALA A 714 9.21 -41.67 14.24
N SER A 715 8.79 -41.19 13.05
CA SER A 715 9.10 -39.84 12.56
C SER A 715 8.25 -38.77 13.25
N ILE A 716 6.96 -39.05 13.48
CA ILE A 716 6.04 -38.19 14.24
C ILE A 716 6.56 -38.01 15.67
N ALA A 717 6.92 -39.11 16.36
CA ALA A 717 7.48 -39.06 17.71
C ALA A 717 8.82 -38.30 17.81
N ALA A 718 9.56 -38.15 16.70
CA ALA A 718 10.73 -37.28 16.63
C ALA A 718 10.32 -35.80 16.47
N LEU A 719 9.38 -35.50 15.58
CA LEU A 719 8.87 -34.15 15.34
C LEU A 719 8.15 -33.57 16.57
N GLU A 720 7.35 -34.36 17.29
CA GLU A 720 6.71 -33.96 18.56
C GLU A 720 7.74 -33.51 19.61
N LYS A 721 8.89 -34.18 19.66
CA LYS A 721 9.96 -33.88 20.62
C LYS A 721 10.74 -32.61 20.22
N ASP A 722 10.98 -32.42 18.94
CA ASP A 722 11.64 -31.20 18.44
C ASP A 722 10.69 -29.99 18.52
N LEU A 723 9.37 -30.19 18.39
CA LEU A 723 8.34 -29.20 18.71
C LEU A 723 8.40 -28.77 20.18
N GLN A 724 8.38 -29.72 21.14
CA GLN A 724 8.52 -29.41 22.57
C GLN A 724 9.83 -28.66 22.90
N ALA A 725 10.92 -28.96 22.19
CA ALA A 725 12.17 -28.23 22.32
C ALA A 725 12.08 -26.80 21.75
N SER A 726 11.36 -26.61 20.64
CA SER A 726 11.08 -25.31 20.05
C SER A 726 10.21 -24.43 20.95
N GLU A 727 9.12 -24.98 21.50
CA GLU A 727 8.24 -24.31 22.47
C GLU A 727 9.00 -23.84 23.71
N ALA A 728 9.86 -24.69 24.27
CA ALA A 728 10.68 -24.36 25.44
C ALA A 728 11.72 -23.25 25.14
N ASN A 729 12.20 -23.13 23.90
CA ASN A 729 13.07 -22.04 23.46
C ASN A 729 12.28 -20.75 23.21
N ALA A 730 11.09 -20.85 22.61
CA ALA A 730 10.21 -19.70 22.38
C ALA A 730 9.80 -19.03 23.71
N GLU A 731 9.50 -19.80 24.75
CA GLU A 731 9.16 -19.26 26.07
C GLU A 731 10.35 -18.55 26.74
N GLN A 732 11.58 -19.07 26.57
CA GLN A 732 12.80 -18.36 27.01
C GLN A 732 13.02 -17.06 26.23
N LEU A 733 12.73 -17.04 24.93
CA LEU A 733 12.82 -15.84 24.10
C LEU A 733 11.81 -14.77 24.52
N LYS A 734 10.55 -15.13 24.86
CA LYS A 734 9.57 -14.18 25.42
C LYS A 734 10.07 -13.53 26.71
N VAL A 735 10.65 -14.31 27.63
CA VAL A 735 11.22 -13.78 28.88
C VAL A 735 12.41 -12.85 28.61
N SER A 736 13.25 -13.17 27.61
CA SER A 736 14.37 -12.33 27.17
C SER A 736 13.89 -11.02 26.49
N LEU A 737 12.82 -11.09 25.71
CA LEU A 737 12.19 -9.93 25.07
C LEU A 737 11.60 -8.99 26.12
N ALA A 738 10.76 -9.49 27.03
CA ALA A 738 10.19 -8.70 28.12
C ALA A 738 11.27 -8.05 29.02
N SER A 739 12.38 -8.75 29.27
CA SER A 739 13.54 -8.19 29.98
C SER A 739 14.22 -7.05 29.20
N SER A 740 14.21 -7.13 27.87
CA SER A 740 14.78 -6.11 26.98
C SER A 740 13.87 -4.90 26.83
N GLU A 741 12.56 -5.09 26.70
CA GLU A 741 11.52 -4.04 26.66
C GLU A 741 11.54 -3.19 27.93
N ASN A 742 11.55 -3.83 29.11
CA ASN A 742 11.68 -3.12 30.40
C ASN A 742 12.97 -2.29 30.45
N ARG A 743 14.08 -2.79 29.90
CA ARG A 743 15.35 -2.07 29.83
C ARG A 743 15.35 -0.92 28.83
N VAL A 744 14.57 -1.00 27.74
CA VAL A 744 14.34 0.13 26.83
C VAL A 744 13.56 1.23 27.57
N ALA A 745 12.47 0.90 28.25
CA ALA A 745 11.69 1.85 29.04
C ALA A 745 12.51 2.52 30.18
N GLU A 746 13.41 1.78 30.83
CA GLU A 746 14.38 2.36 31.79
C GLU A 746 15.33 3.37 31.13
N LEU A 747 15.81 3.09 29.91
CA LEU A 747 16.72 3.96 29.16
C LEU A 747 16.02 5.19 28.58
N GLU A 748 14.79 5.06 28.08
CA GLU A 748 13.95 6.17 27.62
C GLU A 748 13.66 7.15 28.75
N LYS A 749 13.31 6.62 29.94
CA LYS A 749 13.12 7.44 31.13
C LYS A 749 14.42 8.14 31.55
N ALA A 750 15.56 7.44 31.53
CA ALA A 750 16.86 8.04 31.85
C ALA A 750 17.26 9.12 30.83
N LEU A 751 16.92 8.95 29.55
CA LEU A 751 17.11 9.96 28.50
C LEU A 751 16.24 11.19 28.75
N GLN A 752 14.97 11.02 29.13
CA GLN A 752 14.07 12.12 29.47
C GLN A 752 14.55 12.89 30.72
N GLU A 753 15.01 12.18 31.77
CA GLU A 753 15.61 12.78 32.97
C GLU A 753 16.93 13.53 32.64
N ALA A 754 17.71 13.07 31.65
CA ALA A 754 18.91 13.75 31.18
C ALA A 754 18.60 14.98 30.31
N GLN A 755 17.60 14.91 29.43
CA GLN A 755 17.13 16.05 28.63
C GLN A 755 16.61 17.19 29.51
N ALA A 756 15.84 16.86 30.57
CA ALA A 756 15.39 17.86 31.55
C ALA A 756 16.56 18.52 32.31
N GLN A 757 17.65 17.78 32.58
CA GLN A 757 18.86 18.35 33.17
C GLN A 757 19.61 19.26 32.19
N ILE A 758 19.64 18.94 30.89
CA ILE A 758 20.27 19.79 29.87
C ILE A 758 19.55 21.15 29.80
N VAL A 759 18.22 21.16 29.66
CA VAL A 759 17.42 22.41 29.61
C VAL A 759 17.65 23.26 30.86
N SER A 760 17.65 22.67 32.06
CA SER A 760 17.90 23.40 33.30
C SER A 760 19.34 23.91 33.43
N LEU A 761 20.32 23.30 32.75
CA LEU A 761 21.69 23.80 32.66
C LEU A 761 21.83 24.91 31.61
N GLU A 762 21.06 24.87 30.53
CA GLU A 762 20.99 25.93 29.52
C GLU A 762 20.35 27.20 30.10
N GLU A 763 19.25 27.10 30.85
CA GLU A 763 18.67 28.20 31.63
C GLU A 763 19.72 28.82 32.60
N GLN A 764 20.49 27.98 33.30
CA GLN A 764 21.56 28.42 34.21
C GLN A 764 22.78 29.02 33.50
N LEU A 765 22.92 28.85 32.18
CA LEU A 765 23.96 29.53 31.39
C LEU A 765 23.47 30.90 30.94
N ASP A 766 22.24 31.03 30.45
CA ASP A 766 21.64 32.31 30.05
C ASP A 766 21.56 33.32 31.22
N ASP A 767 21.14 32.85 32.41
CA ASP A 767 21.16 33.62 33.66
C ASP A 767 22.58 34.14 34.00
N ARG A 768 23.61 33.33 33.70
CA ARG A 768 25.02 33.65 34.02
C ARG A 768 25.66 34.56 32.98
N ASP A 769 25.35 34.39 31.71
CA ASP A 769 25.84 35.27 30.64
C ASP A 769 25.16 36.66 30.76
N THR A 770 23.87 36.70 31.12
CA THR A 770 23.18 37.92 31.55
C THR A 770 23.87 38.60 32.75
N HIS A 771 24.30 37.82 33.75
CA HIS A 771 25.04 38.36 34.89
C HIS A 771 26.46 38.84 34.52
N ILE A 772 27.15 38.16 33.59
CA ILE A 772 28.45 38.59 33.06
C ILE A 772 28.31 39.93 32.32
N ALA A 773 27.33 40.08 31.43
CA ALA A 773 27.07 41.34 30.73
C ALA A 773 26.79 42.51 31.70
N TYR A 774 26.02 42.26 32.78
CA TYR A 774 25.85 43.23 33.85
C TYR A 774 27.19 43.60 34.52
N LEU A 775 28.00 42.62 34.93
CA LEU A 775 29.29 42.87 35.58
C LEU A 775 30.29 43.60 34.67
N GLU A 776 30.31 43.30 33.37
CA GLU A 776 31.13 44.02 32.40
C GLU A 776 30.73 45.49 32.30
N SER A 777 29.42 45.79 32.30
CA SER A 777 28.92 47.18 32.35
C SER A 777 29.36 47.91 33.63
N GLU A 778 29.36 47.22 34.77
CA GLU A 778 29.81 47.79 36.05
C GLU A 778 31.33 48.02 36.06
N VAL A 779 32.12 47.14 35.44
CA VAL A 779 33.57 47.32 35.24
C VAL A 779 33.88 48.51 34.35
N VAL A 780 33.11 48.74 33.27
CA VAL A 780 33.26 49.92 32.41
C VAL A 780 32.95 51.21 33.20
N GLN A 781 31.84 51.25 33.94
CA GLN A 781 31.49 52.39 34.79
C GLN A 781 32.56 52.68 35.87
N ARG A 782 33.07 51.63 36.53
CA ARG A 782 34.16 51.76 37.51
C ARG A 782 35.43 52.32 36.88
N ARG A 783 35.85 51.83 35.70
CA ARG A 783 37.01 52.37 34.96
C ARG A 783 36.83 53.85 34.62
N TYR A 784 35.66 54.26 34.15
CA TYR A 784 35.36 55.67 33.86
C TYR A 784 35.46 56.55 35.11
N SER A 785 34.86 56.13 36.24
CA SER A 785 34.99 56.86 37.51
C SER A 785 36.42 56.92 38.05
N GLN A 786 37.24 55.88 37.80
CA GLN A 786 38.64 55.85 38.18
C GLN A 786 39.49 56.80 37.31
N GLN A 787 39.18 56.91 36.02
CA GLN A 787 39.82 57.87 35.13
C GLN A 787 39.53 59.31 35.58
N GLN A 788 38.26 59.66 35.82
CA GLN A 788 37.89 60.99 36.33
C GLN A 788 38.61 61.34 37.64
N ALA A 789 38.66 60.40 38.60
CA ALA A 789 39.37 60.60 39.86
C ALA A 789 40.90 60.72 39.70
N GLN A 790 41.49 60.12 38.66
CA GLN A 790 42.90 60.29 38.32
C GLN A 790 43.16 61.66 37.69
N GLU A 791 42.29 62.11 36.78
CA GLU A 791 42.35 63.44 36.16
C GLU A 791 42.20 64.55 37.21
N GLU A 792 41.27 64.41 38.16
CA GLU A 792 41.17 65.31 39.33
C GLU A 792 42.43 65.29 40.20
N ALA A 793 43.02 64.11 40.46
CA ALA A 793 44.23 63.98 41.27
C ALA A 793 45.46 64.61 40.60
N ASP A 794 45.61 64.47 39.29
CA ASP A 794 46.70 65.05 38.52
C ASP A 794 46.55 66.58 38.38
N GLU A 795 45.33 67.11 38.26
CA GLU A 795 45.10 68.57 38.32
C GLU A 795 45.35 69.12 39.73
N LEU A 796 44.96 68.41 40.80
CA LEU A 796 45.31 68.79 42.17
C LEU A 796 46.83 68.74 42.40
N ALA A 797 47.54 67.78 41.81
CA ALA A 797 49.00 67.73 41.83
C ALA A 797 49.63 68.89 41.04
N ARG A 798 49.06 69.26 39.88
CA ARG A 798 49.47 70.44 39.11
C ARG A 798 49.31 71.71 39.93
N LEU A 799 48.14 71.92 40.53
CA LEU A 799 47.85 73.07 41.41
C LEU A 799 48.77 73.12 42.63
N ALA A 800 49.06 71.98 43.27
CA ALA A 800 49.99 71.89 44.39
C ALA A 800 51.46 72.13 44.00
N SER A 801 51.82 71.97 42.72
CA SER A 801 53.17 72.26 42.20
C SER A 801 53.41 73.75 41.90
N VAL A 802 52.37 74.59 41.88
CA VAL A 802 52.49 76.03 41.63
C VAL A 802 53.14 76.73 42.84
N PRO A 803 54.28 77.42 42.68
CA PRO A 803 55.03 77.97 43.80
C PRO A 803 54.38 79.26 44.36
N PHE A 804 53.46 79.11 45.31
CA PHE A 804 52.89 80.23 46.07
C PHE A 804 53.92 80.87 47.00
N VAL A 805 54.20 82.18 46.80
CA VAL A 805 55.02 82.98 47.72
C VAL A 805 54.38 84.35 47.92
N ASN A 806 53.94 84.64 49.15
CA ASN A 806 53.50 85.97 49.62
C ASN A 806 52.51 86.72 48.67
N GLY A 807 51.44 86.04 48.26
CA GLY A 807 50.37 86.64 47.43
C GLY A 807 50.65 86.71 45.93
N TRP A 808 51.80 86.17 45.48
CA TRP A 808 52.13 86.00 44.07
C TRP A 808 51.93 84.56 43.61
N CYS A 809 51.35 84.38 42.42
CA CYS A 809 51.32 83.12 41.69
C CYS A 809 51.92 83.32 40.28
N TYR A 810 52.40 82.23 39.68
CA TYR A 810 53.02 82.24 38.35
C TYR A 810 52.28 81.28 37.43
N LEU A 811 51.85 81.77 36.27
CA LEU A 811 51.26 80.96 35.20
C LEU A 811 52.22 80.95 34.00
N PRO A 812 52.61 79.78 33.45
CA PRO A 812 53.65 79.68 32.42
C PRO A 812 53.43 80.55 31.16
N GLU A 813 52.16 80.73 30.76
CA GLU A 813 51.75 81.51 29.59
C GLU A 813 51.57 83.01 29.87
N GLN A 814 51.38 83.39 31.15
CA GLN A 814 50.76 84.67 31.53
C GLN A 814 51.59 85.46 32.56
N GLY A 815 52.66 84.87 33.10
CA GLY A 815 53.63 85.54 33.98
C GLY A 815 53.25 85.56 35.45
N TRP A 816 53.74 86.56 36.18
CA TRP A 816 53.54 86.73 37.62
C TRP A 816 52.30 87.59 37.91
N LEU A 817 51.30 86.97 38.53
CA LEU A 817 50.07 87.60 38.99
C LEU A 817 50.14 87.86 40.50
N TRP A 818 49.62 89.00 40.95
CA TRP A 818 49.45 89.29 42.37
C TRP A 818 47.96 89.33 42.72
N THR A 819 47.56 88.55 43.72
CA THR A 819 46.16 88.45 44.14
C THR A 819 46.06 88.37 45.67
N ASP A 820 45.51 89.42 46.27
CA ASP A 820 44.94 89.36 47.62
C ASP A 820 43.41 89.44 47.54
N ALA A 821 42.72 88.75 48.45
CA ALA A 821 41.26 88.64 48.44
C ALA A 821 40.51 89.94 48.83
N SER A 822 41.23 91.02 49.19
CA SER A 822 40.62 92.29 49.60
C SER A 822 40.75 93.45 48.57
N VAL A 823 41.46 93.24 47.45
CA VAL A 823 41.72 94.30 46.44
C VAL A 823 41.49 93.76 45.02
N TYR A 824 40.91 94.60 44.14
CA TYR A 824 40.71 94.27 42.72
C TYR A 824 42.03 93.84 42.04
N PRO A 825 42.00 92.84 41.13
CA PRO A 825 43.22 92.27 40.56
C PRO A 825 43.96 93.27 39.66
N TYR A 826 45.22 93.52 40.00
CA TYR A 826 46.18 94.25 39.18
C TYR A 826 47.13 93.25 38.51
N VAL A 827 47.19 93.27 37.19
CA VAL A 827 48.04 92.36 36.39
C VAL A 827 49.29 93.12 35.96
N TYR A 828 50.48 92.57 36.20
CA TYR A 828 51.73 93.14 35.72
C TYR A 828 52.22 92.37 34.48
N ARG A 829 52.05 92.96 33.29
CA ARG A 829 52.58 92.38 32.05
C ARG A 829 54.09 92.55 32.03
N SER A 830 54.84 91.46 32.16
CA SER A 830 56.30 91.46 32.24
C SER A 830 57.00 91.93 30.96
N GLU A 831 56.34 91.76 29.82
CA GLU A 831 56.83 92.11 28.48
C GLU A 831 56.82 93.62 28.23
N THR A 832 55.66 94.27 28.45
CA THR A 832 55.46 95.72 28.37
C THR A 832 55.99 96.47 29.60
N LYS A 833 56.13 95.77 30.73
CA LYS A 833 56.45 96.32 32.08
C LYS A 833 55.40 97.32 32.58
N SER A 834 54.15 97.15 32.13
CA SER A 834 53.00 97.94 32.52
C SER A 834 52.17 97.25 33.60
N TRP A 835 51.51 98.05 34.44
CA TRP A 835 50.41 97.58 35.27
C TRP A 835 49.10 97.74 34.49
N CYS A 836 48.30 96.68 34.50
CA CYS A 836 47.02 96.58 33.80
C CYS A 836 45.89 96.39 34.82
N TYR A 837 44.76 97.07 34.60
CA TYR A 837 43.57 97.01 35.47
C TYR A 837 42.38 96.38 34.76
N TYR A 838 41.65 95.50 35.44
CA TYR A 838 40.59 94.68 34.86
C TYR A 838 39.18 95.19 35.17
N GLN A 839 38.28 95.18 34.17
CA GLN A 839 36.86 95.50 34.38
C GLN A 839 36.00 94.22 34.53
N GLN A 840 35.37 94.05 35.70
CA GLN A 840 34.40 92.96 35.92
C GLN A 840 33.06 93.24 35.22
N GLY A 841 32.48 92.21 34.60
CA GLY A 841 31.07 92.18 34.17
C GLY A 841 30.81 92.28 32.66
N THR A 842 31.82 92.31 31.80
CA THR A 842 31.67 92.37 30.33
C THR A 842 32.29 91.16 29.62
N LEU A 843 31.71 90.80 28.47
CA LEU A 843 32.29 89.88 27.48
C LEU A 843 32.31 90.58 26.10
N PRO A 844 33.41 90.49 25.32
CA PRO A 844 34.72 89.98 25.73
C PRO A 844 35.29 90.78 26.91
N ARG A 845 36.21 90.16 27.66
CA ARG A 845 36.84 90.77 28.83
C ARG A 845 37.76 91.92 28.38
N LEU A 846 37.75 93.01 29.13
CA LEU A 846 38.54 94.22 28.83
C LEU A 846 39.56 94.51 29.93
N VAL A 847 40.78 94.88 29.53
CA VAL A 847 41.85 95.33 30.42
C VAL A 847 42.34 96.71 30.01
N PHE A 848 42.67 97.57 30.97
CA PHE A 848 43.23 98.89 30.74
C PHE A 848 44.74 98.86 31.02
N ASP A 849 45.57 99.09 30.01
CA ASP A 849 47.03 99.14 30.16
C ASP A 849 47.46 100.57 30.52
N ASP A 850 48.12 100.75 31.67
CA ASP A 850 48.51 102.08 32.15
C ASP A 850 49.67 102.72 31.35
N SER A 851 50.32 101.98 30.44
CA SER A 851 51.31 102.53 29.50
C SER A 851 50.68 103.04 28.20
N SER A 852 49.67 102.37 27.66
CA SER A 852 48.93 102.81 26.46
C SER A 852 47.82 103.81 26.78
N LYS A 853 47.30 103.79 28.03
CA LYS A 853 46.12 104.53 28.50
C LYS A 853 44.84 104.20 27.72
N GLN A 854 44.73 102.98 27.19
CA GLN A 854 43.55 102.50 26.45
C GLN A 854 43.06 101.14 26.98
N TRP A 855 41.84 100.78 26.57
CA TRP A 855 41.24 99.48 26.86
C TRP A 855 41.48 98.51 25.71
N GLU A 856 41.91 97.30 26.04
CA GLU A 856 42.24 96.21 25.12
C GLU A 856 41.39 94.97 25.44
N THR A 857 41.04 94.18 24.43
CA THR A 857 40.35 92.89 24.59
C THR A 857 41.33 91.83 25.09
N TRP A 858 40.92 91.05 26.10
CA TRP A 858 41.77 90.06 26.76
C TRP A 858 41.60 88.64 26.19
N ASP A 859 40.38 88.26 25.80
CA ASP A 859 40.09 86.92 25.29
C ASP A 859 40.46 86.82 23.80
N ILE A 860 41.03 85.69 23.40
CA ILE A 860 41.30 85.32 21.99
C ILE A 860 40.22 84.30 21.59
N GLU A 861 39.61 84.46 20.42
CA GLU A 861 38.67 83.48 19.86
C GLU A 861 39.45 82.34 19.20
N GLU A 862 39.30 81.11 19.70
CA GLU A 862 39.68 79.89 19.00
C GLU A 862 38.45 79.27 18.32
N GLU A 863 38.64 78.72 17.12
CA GLU A 863 37.57 78.14 16.31
C GLU A 863 37.13 76.79 16.86
N VAL A 864 35.83 76.49 16.75
CA VAL A 864 35.26 75.19 17.15
C VAL A 864 35.28 74.25 15.95
N GLU A 865 36.17 73.26 15.97
CA GLU A 865 36.06 72.13 15.02
C GLU A 865 34.87 71.23 15.40
N GLU A 866 34.06 70.88 14.40
CA GLU A 866 32.92 69.97 14.56
C GLU A 866 33.42 68.52 14.70
N VAL A 867 32.85 67.76 15.64
CA VAL A 867 33.03 66.31 15.71
C VAL A 867 31.82 65.65 15.04
N GLU A 868 32.07 64.82 14.03
CA GLU A 868 31.03 64.23 13.17
C GLU A 868 30.10 63.23 13.89
N SER A 869 28.99 62.93 13.22
CA SER A 869 27.83 62.22 13.76
C SER A 869 28.06 60.75 14.09
N SER A 870 27.45 60.31 15.19
CA SER A 870 27.34 58.92 15.60
C SER A 870 26.39 58.10 14.71
N GLU A 871 26.90 57.27 13.79
CA GLU A 871 26.06 56.37 12.98
C GLU A 871 26.71 54.99 12.65
N GLU A 872 27.61 54.46 13.50
CA GLU A 872 28.29 53.16 13.27
C GLU A 872 28.32 52.22 14.49
N LEU A 873 27.26 52.22 15.33
CA LEU A 873 27.16 51.33 16.50
C LEU A 873 25.79 50.61 16.65
N ALA A 874 25.09 50.40 15.53
CA ALA A 874 23.75 49.79 15.49
C ALA A 874 23.66 48.46 14.70
N SER A 875 24.78 47.78 14.45
CA SER A 875 24.77 46.43 13.85
C SER A 875 25.97 45.57 14.28
N LYS A 876 25.83 44.88 15.43
CA LYS A 876 26.61 43.71 15.83
C LYS A 876 25.86 42.95 16.92
#